data_AF-A0A1Z8YHV6-F1
#
_entry.id   AF-A0A1Z8YHV6-F1
#
_cell.length_a   1.000
_cell.length_b   1.000
_cell.length_c   1.000
_cell.angle_alpha   90.00
_cell.angle_beta   90.00
_cell.angle_gamma   90.00
#
_symmetry.space_group_name_H-M   'P 1'
#
loop_
_entity.id
_entity.type
_entity.pdbx_description
1 polymer ?
#
loop_
_entity_poly.entity_id
_entity_poly.type
_entity_poly.pdbx_seq_one_letter_code
_entity_poly.pdbx_strand_id
1 'polypeptide(L)'
;MHHSIVLGSLIALTTATGVWSQVSEDVLVRAGDNRGELEAALGRVEGGEREDLAWLIEHMPEQDLRTLDADFLVENVQLARAAWMESPWHEQVDLELYRDAILPYASVNEQRERWRPELRERLIELVEPEDTITTAATRINRELFPLLGVKYSTGRKKPDQSPSESMESGLASCTGLSILLIDACRSVGIPARFTGTALWSDRSGNHSWVEVWDDGWHFTGAAEPTGDQLDQGWFTGRASKASRENPRTAIYSVTWRRTPLHFPMVWRPQDQSVHAVDVTDRYTTTVEPLPEGSVRARFRILDEANTRVARAFTVTTEDGTTHTLRSRDEGFDANDHVELIVPLGGSITWGVPGHRMTIEITHDEQLLTLAAPDANAAPDPEASTRAIESLQRWLATPERAPLPDQAFANVPLTRADDQRARALLWNAHRDQITRDREAELASRTIAHGNHTMPFWYTTYGEKPEDGRSLWISMHGGGGAPPRVNTQQWENQKRLYTPEEGVYLAPRAPTDTWNLWHQGHIDPMFDRLIETLVVLEDVNPDKVYLMGYSAGGDGVYQLAPRMADRWAATAMMAGHPNDARPESLRNTAFTLHMGANDTPYQRNQVAKTWQTRLAELREADPDGYDHWVEIHEGKGHWMERADAAALPWMAERTRTLRPTFVHWRQDDVHHDRFYWLAVEEPRTGSTTTARLRTPHSAPTIELGGDVHPVRIRLDDELADLDRPIRVVRGDEVLFEGRVHRTIATLADTLDERGDPRGIFSGEITLD
;
A
#
# COMPACT_ATOMS: atom_id res chain seq x y z
N MET A 1 -76.40 -43.00 -71.99
CA MET A 1 -75.98 -41.79 -72.73
C MET A 1 -75.64 -40.71 -71.71
N HIS A 2 -74.45 -40.10 -71.84
CA HIS A 2 -74.02 -38.76 -71.39
C HIS A 2 -74.35 -38.30 -69.95
N HIS A 3 -73.34 -38.23 -69.07
CA HIS A 3 -72.42 -37.09 -68.77
C HIS A 3 -72.96 -36.13 -67.69
N SER A 4 -72.07 -35.85 -66.72
CA SER A 4 -71.92 -34.57 -65.98
C SER A 4 -72.99 -34.21 -64.93
N ILE A 5 -72.72 -33.61 -63.75
CA ILE A 5 -71.54 -32.96 -63.14
C ILE A 5 -71.78 -32.88 -61.61
N VAL A 6 -70.68 -32.86 -60.85
CA VAL A 6 -70.53 -32.57 -59.41
C VAL A 6 -70.98 -31.14 -59.06
N LEU A 7 -71.66 -30.93 -57.93
CA LEU A 7 -71.64 -29.63 -57.25
C LEU A 7 -71.62 -29.83 -55.72
N GLY A 8 -70.45 -29.59 -55.12
CA GLY A 8 -70.32 -29.28 -53.70
C GLY A 8 -70.24 -27.75 -53.54
N SER A 9 -70.93 -27.23 -52.54
CA SER A 9 -70.85 -25.86 -52.04
C SER A 9 -70.64 -25.98 -50.53
N LEU A 10 -69.47 -25.70 -49.93
CA LEU A 10 -68.78 -24.42 -49.67
C LEU A 10 -69.58 -23.41 -48.81
N ILE A 11 -68.85 -22.81 -47.85
CA ILE A 11 -69.15 -21.72 -46.88
C ILE A 11 -69.42 -22.26 -45.45
N ALA A 12 -68.65 -21.95 -44.40
CA ALA A 12 -67.81 -20.79 -44.11
C ALA A 12 -66.52 -21.15 -43.34
N LEU A 13 -65.37 -20.69 -43.84
CA LEU A 13 -64.14 -20.49 -43.07
C LEU A 13 -63.68 -19.04 -43.33
N THR A 14 -64.08 -18.15 -42.44
CA THR A 14 -63.63 -16.76 -42.29
C THR A 14 -63.84 -16.49 -40.80
N THR A 15 -62.83 -16.41 -39.94
CA THR A 15 -61.80 -15.35 -39.90
C THR A 15 -60.58 -15.81 -39.07
N ALA A 16 -59.42 -15.96 -39.71
CA ALA A 16 -58.11 -16.09 -39.02
C ALA A 16 -57.06 -15.15 -39.63
N THR A 17 -57.49 -14.12 -40.37
CA THR A 17 -56.61 -13.19 -41.10
C THR A 17 -56.40 -11.86 -40.38
N GLY A 18 -56.92 -11.69 -39.16
CA GLY A 18 -56.77 -10.47 -38.36
C GLY A 18 -55.63 -10.48 -37.34
N VAL A 19 -54.93 -11.61 -37.17
CA VAL A 19 -53.94 -11.82 -36.09
C VAL A 19 -52.51 -11.42 -36.52
N TRP A 20 -52.26 -11.26 -37.82
CA TRP A 20 -50.91 -11.06 -38.41
C TRP A 20 -50.54 -9.62 -38.76
N SER A 21 -51.38 -8.62 -38.45
CA SER A 21 -51.31 -7.30 -39.09
C SER A 21 -50.24 -6.32 -38.57
N GLN A 22 -49.21 -6.78 -37.85
CA GLN A 22 -48.16 -5.91 -37.30
C GLN A 22 -46.73 -6.30 -37.70
N VAL A 23 -46.48 -7.55 -38.11
CA VAL A 23 -45.20 -7.99 -38.68
C VAL A 23 -45.37 -8.19 -40.19
N SER A 24 -44.43 -7.66 -40.96
CA SER A 24 -44.37 -7.75 -42.41
C SER A 24 -44.13 -9.19 -42.86
N GLU A 25 -44.79 -9.56 -43.96
CA GLU A 25 -44.67 -10.91 -44.52
C GLU A 25 -43.22 -11.23 -44.94
N ASP A 26 -42.43 -10.22 -45.34
CA ASP A 26 -41.01 -10.38 -45.66
C ASP A 26 -40.19 -10.91 -44.47
N VAL A 27 -40.45 -10.37 -43.27
CA VAL A 27 -39.79 -10.82 -42.03
C VAL A 27 -40.18 -12.26 -41.69
N LEU A 28 -41.47 -12.61 -41.82
CA LEU A 28 -41.94 -13.98 -41.60
C LEU A 28 -41.37 -14.97 -42.63
N VAL A 29 -41.14 -14.54 -43.87
CA VAL A 29 -40.47 -15.37 -44.90
C VAL A 29 -39.00 -15.59 -44.53
N ARG A 30 -38.29 -14.56 -44.04
CA ARG A 30 -36.88 -14.66 -43.62
C ARG A 30 -36.66 -15.57 -42.41
N ALA A 31 -37.68 -15.76 -41.58
CA ALA A 31 -37.67 -16.70 -40.45
C ALA A 31 -37.58 -18.18 -40.88
N GLY A 32 -37.99 -18.50 -42.12
CA GLY A 32 -37.93 -19.86 -42.65
C GLY A 32 -38.74 -20.86 -41.81
N ASP A 33 -38.12 -21.99 -41.46
CA ASP A 33 -38.75 -23.04 -40.66
C ASP A 33 -39.15 -22.58 -39.25
N ASN A 34 -38.55 -21.49 -38.74
CA ASN A 34 -38.84 -20.93 -37.41
C ASN A 34 -40.08 -20.03 -37.38
N ARG A 35 -40.75 -19.81 -38.52
CA ARG A 35 -41.98 -19.00 -38.59
C ARG A 35 -43.01 -19.42 -37.53
N GLY A 36 -43.21 -20.72 -37.35
CA GLY A 36 -44.19 -21.26 -36.39
C GLY A 36 -43.95 -20.81 -34.94
N GLU A 37 -42.69 -20.66 -34.52
CA GLU A 37 -42.33 -20.18 -33.18
C GLU A 37 -42.67 -18.69 -33.01
N LEU A 38 -42.36 -17.86 -34.01
CA LEU A 38 -42.70 -16.43 -33.98
C LEU A 38 -44.21 -16.21 -33.95
N GLU A 39 -44.93 -17.01 -34.74
CA GLU A 39 -46.38 -17.04 -34.82
C GLU A 39 -47.02 -17.47 -33.48
N ALA A 40 -46.46 -18.50 -32.84
CA ALA A 40 -46.88 -18.97 -31.53
C ALA A 40 -46.61 -17.92 -30.43
N ALA A 41 -45.46 -17.24 -30.47
CA ALA A 41 -45.11 -16.19 -29.52
C ALA A 41 -46.11 -15.03 -29.54
N LEU A 42 -46.43 -14.51 -30.73
CA LEU A 42 -47.41 -13.43 -30.92
C LEU A 42 -48.82 -13.82 -30.45
N GLY A 43 -49.19 -15.10 -30.59
CA GLY A 43 -50.46 -15.64 -30.12
C GLY A 43 -50.58 -15.72 -28.59
N ARG A 44 -49.46 -15.76 -27.86
CA ARG A 44 -49.41 -15.92 -26.39
C ARG A 44 -49.43 -14.62 -25.59
N VAL A 45 -49.20 -13.48 -26.25
CA VAL A 45 -49.22 -12.15 -25.64
C VAL A 45 -50.36 -11.30 -26.23
N GLU A 46 -50.83 -10.31 -25.48
CA GLU A 46 -51.94 -9.44 -25.87
C GLU A 46 -51.63 -7.95 -25.60
N GLY A 47 -52.44 -7.05 -26.16
CA GLY A 47 -52.30 -5.60 -25.95
C GLY A 47 -50.90 -5.10 -26.33
N GLY A 48 -50.31 -4.26 -25.47
CA GLY A 48 -49.01 -3.67 -25.73
C GLY A 48 -47.84 -4.67 -25.76
N GLU A 49 -47.91 -5.81 -25.04
CA GLU A 49 -46.89 -6.87 -25.14
C GLU A 49 -46.82 -7.44 -26.55
N ARG A 50 -47.98 -7.62 -27.20
CA ARG A 50 -48.04 -8.06 -28.60
C ARG A 50 -47.42 -7.04 -29.55
N GLU A 51 -47.69 -5.75 -29.34
CA GLU A 51 -47.13 -4.68 -30.17
C GLU A 51 -45.60 -4.57 -30.03
N ASP A 52 -45.09 -4.76 -28.82
CA ASP A 52 -43.64 -4.76 -28.55
C ASP A 52 -42.96 -5.98 -29.15
N LEU A 53 -43.57 -7.16 -29.02
CA LEU A 53 -43.03 -8.38 -29.61
C LEU A 53 -43.03 -8.28 -31.14
N ALA A 54 -44.08 -7.74 -31.76
CA ALA A 54 -44.12 -7.48 -33.19
C ALA A 54 -43.00 -6.52 -33.61
N TRP A 55 -42.79 -5.44 -32.84
CA TRP A 55 -41.69 -4.51 -33.08
C TRP A 55 -40.32 -5.20 -32.96
N LEU A 56 -40.11 -6.04 -31.94
CA LEU A 56 -38.86 -6.75 -31.74
C LEU A 56 -38.56 -7.71 -32.91
N ILE A 57 -39.57 -8.46 -33.37
CA ILE A 57 -39.45 -9.39 -34.51
C ILE A 57 -39.09 -8.63 -35.79
N GLU A 58 -39.64 -7.43 -36.01
CA GLU A 58 -39.31 -6.59 -37.17
C GLU A 58 -37.85 -6.09 -37.19
N HIS A 59 -37.24 -5.98 -36.01
CA HIS A 59 -35.95 -5.31 -35.84
C HIS A 59 -34.81 -6.27 -35.49
N MET A 60 -35.12 -7.51 -35.09
CA MET A 60 -34.08 -8.45 -34.68
C MET A 60 -33.25 -9.01 -35.85
N PRO A 61 -31.99 -9.39 -35.60
CA PRO A 61 -31.12 -10.00 -36.61
C PRO A 61 -31.73 -11.23 -37.28
N GLU A 62 -31.33 -11.48 -38.53
CA GLU A 62 -31.85 -12.62 -39.30
C GLU A 62 -31.55 -13.98 -38.65
N GLN A 63 -30.40 -14.09 -37.99
CA GLN A 63 -30.07 -15.29 -37.24
C GLN A 63 -31.11 -15.55 -36.15
N ASP A 64 -31.50 -14.52 -35.41
CA ASP A 64 -32.44 -14.63 -34.31
C ASP A 64 -33.87 -14.96 -34.79
N LEU A 65 -34.28 -14.43 -35.96
CA LEU A 65 -35.52 -14.85 -36.66
C LEU A 65 -35.59 -16.35 -36.93
N ARG A 66 -34.45 -16.98 -37.17
CA ARG A 66 -34.37 -18.39 -37.56
C ARG A 66 -34.15 -19.34 -36.38
N THR A 67 -33.84 -18.82 -35.18
CA THR A 67 -33.39 -19.67 -34.07
C THR A 67 -34.08 -19.44 -32.73
N LEU A 68 -34.66 -18.26 -32.47
CA LEU A 68 -35.31 -18.00 -31.18
C LEU A 68 -36.69 -18.65 -31.10
N ASP A 69 -36.94 -19.34 -29.99
CA ASP A 69 -38.20 -20.00 -29.70
C ASP A 69 -39.24 -19.05 -29.08
N ALA A 70 -40.50 -19.48 -29.06
CA ALA A 70 -41.61 -18.70 -28.55
C ALA A 70 -41.49 -18.41 -27.05
N ASP A 71 -40.98 -19.35 -26.26
CA ASP A 71 -40.83 -19.18 -24.81
C ASP A 71 -39.81 -18.09 -24.47
N PHE A 72 -38.73 -17.98 -25.23
CA PHE A 72 -37.71 -16.95 -25.08
C PHE A 72 -38.27 -15.57 -25.36
N LEU A 73 -38.97 -15.43 -26.49
CA LEU A 73 -39.51 -14.15 -26.94
C LEU A 73 -40.62 -13.63 -26.02
N VAL A 74 -41.52 -14.52 -25.58
CA VAL A 74 -42.61 -14.18 -24.65
C VAL A 74 -42.05 -13.77 -23.29
N GLU A 75 -41.10 -14.52 -22.73
CA GLU A 75 -40.49 -14.17 -21.45
C GLU A 75 -39.74 -12.83 -21.52
N ASN A 76 -38.96 -12.59 -22.57
CA ASN A 76 -38.24 -11.32 -22.72
C ASN A 76 -39.19 -10.11 -22.79
N VAL A 77 -40.24 -10.17 -23.60
CA VAL A 77 -41.16 -9.02 -23.75
C VAL A 77 -41.93 -8.74 -22.46
N GLN A 78 -42.36 -9.78 -21.75
CA GLN A 78 -43.07 -9.64 -20.48
C GLN A 78 -42.17 -9.03 -19.41
N LEU A 79 -40.95 -9.57 -19.25
CA LEU A 79 -40.02 -9.07 -18.24
C LEU A 79 -39.48 -7.67 -18.58
N ALA A 80 -39.22 -7.37 -19.85
CA ALA A 80 -38.79 -6.02 -20.24
C ALA A 80 -39.88 -4.99 -19.98
N ARG A 81 -41.13 -5.29 -20.33
CA ARG A 81 -42.27 -4.41 -20.09
C ARG A 81 -42.55 -4.24 -18.61
N ALA A 82 -42.48 -5.31 -17.82
CA ALA A 82 -42.59 -5.24 -16.36
C ALA A 82 -41.49 -4.35 -15.78
N ALA A 83 -40.23 -4.55 -16.21
CA ALA A 83 -39.11 -3.74 -15.74
C ALA A 83 -39.29 -2.25 -16.05
N TRP A 84 -39.77 -1.90 -17.24
CA TRP A 84 -40.08 -0.51 -17.60
C TRP A 84 -41.24 0.04 -16.77
N MET A 85 -42.39 -0.63 -16.75
CA MET A 85 -43.61 -0.13 -16.11
C MET A 85 -43.53 -0.03 -14.59
N GLU A 86 -42.73 -0.88 -13.95
CA GLU A 86 -42.53 -0.90 -12.49
C GLU A 86 -41.41 0.05 -12.03
N SER A 87 -40.64 0.63 -12.96
CA SER A 87 -39.53 1.53 -12.61
C SER A 87 -40.02 2.91 -12.12
N PRO A 88 -39.27 3.58 -11.22
CA PRO A 88 -39.58 4.93 -10.76
C PRO A 88 -39.65 5.97 -11.89
N TRP A 89 -38.90 5.76 -12.97
CA TRP A 89 -38.76 6.68 -14.11
C TRP A 89 -39.59 6.26 -15.34
N HIS A 90 -40.56 5.36 -15.21
CA HIS A 90 -41.33 4.86 -16.34
C HIS A 90 -41.97 5.98 -17.19
N GLU A 91 -42.42 7.08 -16.57
CA GLU A 91 -43.01 8.25 -17.26
C GLU A 91 -41.98 9.06 -18.06
N GLN A 92 -40.68 8.94 -17.76
CA GLN A 92 -39.59 9.64 -18.45
C GLN A 92 -39.10 8.88 -19.69
N VAL A 93 -39.51 7.61 -19.82
CA VAL A 93 -39.11 6.72 -20.91
C VAL A 93 -40.30 6.52 -21.83
N ASP A 94 -40.24 7.09 -23.03
CA ASP A 94 -41.29 6.88 -24.03
C ASP A 94 -41.22 5.48 -24.67
N LEU A 95 -42.27 5.14 -25.41
CA LEU A 95 -42.41 3.83 -26.05
C LEU A 95 -41.30 3.53 -27.07
N GLU A 96 -40.79 4.55 -27.78
CA GLU A 96 -39.75 4.36 -28.80
C GLU A 96 -38.38 4.10 -28.15
N LEU A 97 -38.10 4.80 -27.06
CA LEU A 97 -36.90 4.61 -26.26
C LEU A 97 -36.92 3.25 -25.55
N TYR A 98 -38.03 2.87 -24.93
CA TYR A 98 -38.18 1.56 -24.31
C TYR A 98 -37.91 0.42 -25.31
N ARG A 99 -38.51 0.50 -26.51
CA ARG A 99 -38.31 -0.50 -27.57
C ARG A 99 -36.87 -0.60 -28.04
N ASP A 100 -36.17 0.53 -28.12
CA ASP A 100 -34.80 0.58 -28.62
C ASP A 100 -33.73 0.24 -27.56
N ALA A 101 -33.99 0.53 -26.28
CA ALA A 101 -32.95 0.56 -25.24
C ALA A 101 -33.26 -0.25 -23.97
N ILE A 102 -34.46 -0.81 -23.82
CA ILE A 102 -34.84 -1.69 -22.68
C ILE A 102 -35.29 -3.07 -23.16
N LEU A 103 -36.20 -3.11 -24.14
CA LEU A 103 -36.78 -4.32 -24.73
C LEU A 103 -35.75 -5.32 -25.32
N PRO A 104 -34.65 -4.87 -25.96
CA PRO A 104 -33.73 -5.80 -26.58
C PRO A 104 -33.10 -6.78 -25.61
N TYR A 105 -33.01 -8.05 -26.04
CA TYR A 105 -32.35 -9.14 -25.31
C TYR A 105 -30.85 -9.23 -25.58
N ALA A 106 -30.32 -8.34 -26.43
CA ALA A 106 -28.90 -8.28 -26.76
C ALA A 106 -28.47 -6.84 -27.09
N SER A 107 -27.17 -6.60 -26.99
CA SER A 107 -26.45 -5.37 -27.31
C SER A 107 -25.72 -5.47 -28.63
N VAL A 108 -25.07 -6.59 -28.95
CA VAL A 108 -24.31 -6.81 -30.19
C VAL A 108 -24.53 -8.26 -30.69
N ASN A 109 -23.44 -9.01 -30.94
CA ASN A 109 -23.44 -10.37 -31.45
C ASN A 109 -23.15 -11.43 -30.35
N GLU A 110 -23.29 -11.07 -29.07
CA GLU A 110 -23.12 -11.99 -27.95
C GLU A 110 -24.11 -13.16 -27.98
N GLN A 111 -23.81 -14.22 -27.25
CA GLN A 111 -24.68 -15.39 -27.17
C GLN A 111 -26.06 -15.00 -26.60
N ARG A 112 -27.13 -15.46 -27.24
CA ARG A 112 -28.50 -15.19 -26.78
C ARG A 112 -28.81 -16.04 -25.56
N GLU A 113 -29.23 -15.39 -24.47
CA GLU A 113 -29.53 -16.06 -23.21
C GLU A 113 -30.63 -15.35 -22.42
N ARG A 114 -31.22 -16.07 -21.45
CA ARG A 114 -32.29 -15.57 -20.57
C ARG A 114 -31.67 -14.89 -19.35
N TRP A 115 -30.89 -13.82 -19.55
CA TRP A 115 -30.17 -13.11 -18.48
C TRP A 115 -31.09 -12.27 -17.58
N ARG A 116 -32.21 -11.78 -18.12
CA ARG A 116 -33.08 -10.78 -17.46
C ARG A 116 -33.66 -11.22 -16.11
N PRO A 117 -34.19 -12.45 -15.94
CA PRO A 117 -34.70 -12.90 -14.64
C PRO A 117 -33.63 -12.83 -13.55
N GLU A 118 -32.46 -13.41 -13.80
CA GLU A 118 -31.38 -13.49 -12.80
C GLU A 118 -30.81 -12.12 -12.46
N LEU A 119 -30.53 -11.28 -13.47
CA LEU A 119 -30.01 -9.93 -13.22
C LEU A 119 -31.05 -9.06 -12.49
N ARG A 120 -32.33 -9.16 -12.84
CA ARG A 120 -33.38 -8.41 -12.15
C ARG A 120 -33.49 -8.83 -10.69
N GLU A 121 -33.50 -10.14 -10.40
CA GLU A 121 -33.56 -10.66 -9.03
C GLU A 121 -32.41 -10.11 -8.16
N ARG A 122 -31.20 -10.05 -8.71
CA ARG A 122 -30.01 -9.58 -7.99
C ARG A 122 -29.96 -8.05 -7.79
N LEU A 123 -30.55 -7.28 -8.70
CA LEU A 123 -30.32 -5.84 -8.80
C LEU A 123 -31.52 -4.98 -8.42
N ILE A 124 -32.73 -5.55 -8.36
CA ILE A 124 -33.93 -4.76 -8.09
C ILE A 124 -33.88 -4.08 -6.71
N GLU A 125 -33.23 -4.69 -5.72
CA GLU A 125 -33.04 -4.10 -4.39
C GLU A 125 -32.05 -2.93 -4.37
N LEU A 126 -31.27 -2.74 -5.44
CA LEU A 126 -30.40 -1.58 -5.61
C LEU A 126 -31.15 -0.36 -6.16
N VAL A 127 -32.40 -0.49 -6.59
CA VAL A 127 -33.21 0.63 -7.09
C VAL A 127 -34.17 1.10 -6.00
N GLU A 128 -34.00 2.35 -5.57
CA GLU A 128 -34.84 3.00 -4.56
C GLU A 128 -35.95 3.83 -5.23
N PRO A 129 -37.12 3.99 -4.59
CA PRO A 129 -38.23 4.77 -5.16
C PRO A 129 -37.90 6.23 -5.51
N GLU A 130 -36.94 6.83 -4.81
CA GLU A 130 -36.47 8.21 -5.00
C GLU A 130 -35.34 8.36 -6.03
N ASP A 131 -34.83 7.27 -6.59
CA ASP A 131 -33.72 7.31 -7.54
C ASP A 131 -34.10 8.02 -8.85
N THR A 132 -33.13 8.76 -9.41
CA THR A 132 -33.15 9.12 -10.83
C THR A 132 -32.52 7.99 -11.65
N ILE A 133 -32.65 8.04 -12.98
CA ILE A 133 -31.98 7.05 -13.84
C ILE A 133 -30.46 7.12 -13.62
N THR A 134 -29.89 8.33 -13.52
CA THR A 134 -28.47 8.52 -13.22
C THR A 134 -28.05 7.84 -11.90
N THR A 135 -28.74 8.10 -10.78
CA THR A 135 -28.31 7.55 -9.48
C THR A 135 -28.44 6.04 -9.43
N ALA A 136 -29.48 5.47 -10.03
CA ALA A 136 -29.64 4.02 -10.14
C ALA A 136 -28.55 3.40 -11.03
N ALA A 137 -28.24 3.99 -12.19
CA ALA A 137 -27.25 3.46 -13.12
C ALA A 137 -25.82 3.50 -12.55
N THR A 138 -25.43 4.60 -11.89
CA THR A 138 -24.10 4.72 -11.27
C THR A 138 -23.95 3.76 -10.10
N ARG A 139 -25.02 3.58 -9.29
CA ARG A 139 -25.06 2.60 -8.21
C ARG A 139 -24.92 1.18 -8.75
N ILE A 140 -25.65 0.81 -9.80
CA ILE A 140 -25.51 -0.50 -10.44
C ILE A 140 -24.08 -0.70 -10.95
N ASN A 141 -23.49 0.27 -11.66
CA ASN A 141 -22.13 0.15 -12.16
C ASN A 141 -21.10 -0.06 -11.03
N ARG A 142 -21.30 0.57 -9.88
CA ARG A 142 -20.46 0.41 -8.69
C ARG A 142 -20.57 -0.97 -8.04
N GLU A 143 -21.78 -1.49 -7.89
CA GLU A 143 -22.03 -2.72 -7.11
C GLU A 143 -22.00 -4.01 -7.97
N LEU A 144 -22.32 -3.93 -9.26
CA LEU A 144 -22.53 -5.08 -10.15
C LEU A 144 -21.29 -5.98 -10.26
N PHE A 145 -20.13 -5.41 -10.57
CA PHE A 145 -18.93 -6.20 -10.86
C PHE A 145 -18.36 -6.88 -9.60
N PRO A 146 -18.27 -6.21 -8.44
CA PRO A 146 -17.97 -6.87 -7.17
C PRO A 146 -18.98 -7.98 -6.82
N LEU A 147 -20.29 -7.72 -7.00
CA LEU A 147 -21.36 -8.67 -6.70
C LEU A 147 -21.24 -9.96 -7.53
N LEU A 148 -20.84 -9.83 -8.80
CA LEU A 148 -20.73 -10.94 -9.74
C LEU A 148 -19.31 -11.56 -9.80
N GLY A 149 -18.31 -10.95 -9.16
CA GLY A 149 -16.92 -11.41 -9.21
C GLY A 149 -16.27 -11.29 -10.60
N VAL A 150 -16.71 -10.32 -11.41
CA VAL A 150 -16.22 -10.09 -12.77
C VAL A 150 -15.28 -8.89 -12.79
N LYS A 151 -14.13 -9.00 -13.44
CA LYS A 151 -13.18 -7.88 -13.62
C LYS A 151 -12.68 -7.76 -15.04
N TYR A 152 -12.12 -6.58 -15.37
CA TYR A 152 -11.46 -6.38 -16.65
C TYR A 152 -10.27 -7.33 -16.81
N SER A 153 -10.11 -7.91 -18.00
CA SER A 153 -8.89 -8.57 -18.44
C SER A 153 -8.89 -8.78 -19.95
N THR A 154 -7.72 -8.75 -20.58
CA THR A 154 -7.54 -9.19 -21.97
C THR A 154 -7.37 -10.71 -22.10
N GLY A 155 -7.19 -11.43 -20.99
CA GLY A 155 -7.06 -12.90 -20.93
C GLY A 155 -8.37 -13.69 -21.04
N ARG A 156 -9.49 -13.00 -21.20
CA ARG A 156 -10.82 -13.57 -21.47
C ARG A 156 -10.91 -14.38 -22.78
N LYS A 157 -11.92 -15.25 -22.89
CA LYS A 157 -12.10 -16.21 -24.00
C LYS A 157 -12.44 -15.56 -25.35
N LYS A 158 -13.32 -14.55 -25.34
CA LYS A 158 -13.74 -13.76 -26.51
C LYS A 158 -14.19 -12.36 -26.04
N PRO A 159 -14.18 -11.33 -26.89
CA PRO A 159 -14.50 -9.97 -26.43
C PRO A 159 -16.01 -9.73 -26.16
N ASP A 160 -16.88 -10.35 -26.94
CA ASP A 160 -18.34 -10.24 -26.96
C ASP A 160 -19.03 -11.29 -26.05
N GLN A 161 -18.53 -11.43 -24.83
CA GLN A 161 -19.11 -12.36 -23.84
C GLN A 161 -20.51 -11.91 -23.42
N SER A 162 -21.42 -12.88 -23.35
CA SER A 162 -22.72 -12.73 -22.67
C SER A 162 -22.53 -12.61 -21.15
N PRO A 163 -23.56 -12.17 -20.39
CA PRO A 163 -23.51 -12.14 -18.94
C PRO A 163 -23.02 -13.46 -18.31
N SER A 164 -23.57 -14.61 -18.71
CA SER A 164 -23.15 -15.91 -18.14
C SER A 164 -21.68 -16.24 -18.42
N GLU A 165 -21.19 -15.99 -19.64
CA GLU A 165 -19.78 -16.24 -20.00
C GLU A 165 -18.82 -15.33 -19.21
N SER A 166 -19.24 -14.10 -18.91
CA SER A 166 -18.45 -13.16 -18.09
C SER A 166 -18.42 -13.60 -16.63
N MET A 167 -19.56 -14.01 -16.08
CA MET A 167 -19.68 -14.53 -14.71
C MET A 167 -18.93 -15.86 -14.52
N GLU A 168 -18.99 -16.78 -15.47
CA GLU A 168 -18.31 -18.09 -15.39
C GLU A 168 -16.78 -17.93 -15.34
N SER A 169 -16.24 -17.04 -16.17
CA SER A 169 -14.79 -16.82 -16.24
C SER A 169 -14.26 -15.84 -15.19
N GLY A 170 -15.11 -14.98 -14.64
CA GLY A 170 -14.73 -13.84 -13.81
C GLY A 170 -13.94 -12.76 -14.56
N LEU A 171 -13.81 -12.86 -15.89
CA LEU A 171 -12.97 -12.01 -16.72
C LEU A 171 -13.74 -11.53 -17.96
N ALA A 172 -13.67 -10.24 -18.24
CA ALA A 172 -14.24 -9.66 -19.46
C ALA A 172 -13.38 -8.50 -20.00
N SER A 173 -13.44 -8.24 -21.31
CA SER A 173 -12.91 -6.97 -21.87
C SER A 173 -13.94 -5.85 -21.76
N CYS A 174 -13.56 -4.61 -22.13
CA CYS A 174 -14.46 -3.46 -22.16
C CYS A 174 -15.80 -3.74 -22.88
N THR A 175 -15.77 -4.51 -23.98
CA THR A 175 -16.98 -5.00 -24.65
C THR A 175 -17.88 -5.86 -23.74
N GLY A 176 -17.33 -6.90 -23.12
CA GLY A 176 -18.11 -7.81 -22.25
C GLY A 176 -18.62 -7.13 -20.98
N LEU A 177 -17.81 -6.24 -20.38
CA LEU A 177 -18.24 -5.42 -19.23
C LEU A 177 -19.40 -4.50 -19.61
N SER A 178 -19.33 -3.85 -20.78
CA SER A 178 -20.41 -3.00 -21.29
C SER A 178 -21.69 -3.78 -21.57
N ILE A 179 -21.61 -4.98 -22.18
CA ILE A 179 -22.78 -5.85 -22.38
C ILE A 179 -23.43 -6.17 -21.03
N LEU A 180 -22.63 -6.63 -20.06
CA LEU A 180 -23.12 -6.99 -18.73
C LEU A 180 -23.77 -5.81 -18.01
N LEU A 181 -23.17 -4.61 -18.06
CA LEU A 181 -23.75 -3.41 -17.46
C LEU A 181 -25.05 -2.97 -18.16
N ILE A 182 -25.11 -3.05 -19.50
CA ILE A 182 -26.33 -2.74 -20.25
C ILE A 182 -27.45 -3.69 -19.86
N ASP A 183 -27.17 -5.00 -19.83
CA ASP A 183 -28.17 -6.02 -19.47
C ASP A 183 -28.63 -5.84 -18.01
N ALA A 184 -27.72 -5.51 -17.11
CA ALA A 184 -28.03 -5.14 -15.72
C ALA A 184 -28.99 -3.93 -15.65
N CYS A 185 -28.65 -2.82 -16.32
CA CYS A 185 -29.49 -1.63 -16.41
C CYS A 185 -30.88 -1.96 -16.99
N ARG A 186 -30.93 -2.70 -18.10
CA ARG A 186 -32.18 -3.08 -18.77
C ARG A 186 -33.04 -3.98 -17.91
N SER A 187 -32.45 -4.84 -17.07
CA SER A 187 -33.19 -5.75 -16.18
C SER A 187 -34.04 -5.03 -15.13
N VAL A 188 -33.68 -3.79 -14.79
CA VAL A 188 -34.41 -2.91 -13.86
C VAL A 188 -35.11 -1.74 -14.53
N GLY A 189 -35.15 -1.70 -15.87
CA GLY A 189 -35.90 -0.71 -16.64
C GLY A 189 -35.12 0.56 -16.98
N ILE A 190 -33.81 0.60 -16.79
CA ILE A 190 -32.96 1.73 -17.21
C ILE A 190 -32.67 1.62 -18.73
N PRO A 191 -32.97 2.65 -19.54
CA PRO A 191 -32.59 2.63 -20.96
C PRO A 191 -31.07 2.77 -21.09
N ALA A 192 -30.44 1.73 -21.63
CA ALA A 192 -29.00 1.66 -21.83
C ALA A 192 -28.63 1.08 -23.20
N ARG A 193 -27.52 1.54 -23.78
CA ARG A 193 -27.03 1.06 -25.07
C ARG A 193 -25.51 1.02 -25.16
N PHE A 194 -25.05 0.16 -26.07
CA PHE A 194 -23.65 -0.07 -26.34
C PHE A 194 -23.08 1.07 -27.18
N THR A 195 -21.96 1.64 -26.75
CA THR A 195 -21.30 2.75 -27.44
C THR A 195 -19.81 2.48 -27.55
N GLY A 196 -19.16 2.93 -28.62
CA GLY A 196 -17.72 2.73 -28.74
C GLY A 196 -17.09 3.35 -29.98
N THR A 197 -15.76 3.28 -30.01
CA THR A 197 -14.95 3.60 -31.19
C THR A 197 -14.11 2.40 -31.60
N ALA A 198 -13.99 2.17 -32.91
CA ALA A 198 -13.21 1.07 -33.46
C ALA A 198 -11.70 1.33 -33.41
N LEU A 199 -11.30 2.60 -33.33
CA LEU A 199 -9.91 3.00 -33.25
C LEU A 199 -9.79 4.42 -32.67
N TRP A 200 -9.04 4.60 -31.59
CA TRP A 200 -8.66 5.92 -31.10
C TRP A 200 -7.89 6.73 -32.16
N SER A 201 -7.97 8.06 -32.09
CA SER A 201 -7.28 8.96 -33.03
C SER A 201 -5.76 8.77 -33.05
N ASP A 202 -5.18 8.34 -31.94
CA ASP A 202 -3.76 8.02 -31.75
C ASP A 202 -3.38 6.58 -32.21
N ARG A 203 -4.37 5.80 -32.69
CA ARG A 203 -4.24 4.40 -33.14
C ARG A 203 -3.90 3.39 -32.04
N SER A 204 -4.10 3.73 -30.78
CA SER A 204 -3.78 2.87 -29.63
C SER A 204 -4.73 1.67 -29.43
N GLY A 205 -5.83 1.60 -30.16
CA GLY A 205 -6.78 0.48 -30.10
C GLY A 205 -8.22 0.95 -30.15
N ASN A 206 -9.15 0.06 -29.80
CA ASN A 206 -10.58 0.36 -29.68
C ASN A 206 -10.96 0.51 -28.20
N HIS A 207 -12.18 0.97 -27.95
CA HIS A 207 -12.78 0.90 -26.62
C HIS A 207 -14.32 0.92 -26.74
N SER A 208 -15.00 0.34 -25.77
CA SER A 208 -16.46 0.31 -25.69
C SER A 208 -16.92 0.65 -24.28
N TRP A 209 -18.01 1.39 -24.18
CA TRP A 209 -18.60 1.88 -22.94
C TRP A 209 -20.13 1.90 -23.07
N VAL A 210 -20.81 2.41 -22.06
CA VAL A 210 -22.28 2.42 -21.99
C VAL A 210 -22.80 3.85 -22.08
N GLU A 211 -23.85 4.04 -22.88
CA GLU A 211 -24.70 5.23 -22.78
C GLU A 211 -26.01 4.89 -22.07
N VAL A 212 -26.38 5.72 -21.10
CA VAL A 212 -27.60 5.65 -20.28
C VAL A 212 -28.45 6.89 -20.58
N TRP A 213 -29.77 6.72 -20.64
CA TRP A 213 -30.69 7.84 -20.88
C TRP A 213 -31.19 8.48 -19.59
N ASP A 214 -31.01 9.79 -19.43
CA ASP A 214 -31.61 10.61 -18.36
C ASP A 214 -31.81 12.05 -18.90
N ASP A 215 -32.98 12.35 -19.47
CA ASP A 215 -33.25 13.58 -20.26
C ASP A 215 -32.21 13.86 -21.37
N GLY A 216 -31.62 12.79 -21.91
CA GLY A 216 -30.49 12.84 -22.83
C GLY A 216 -29.63 11.60 -22.70
N TRP A 217 -28.74 11.36 -23.67
CA TRP A 217 -27.77 10.25 -23.58
C TRP A 217 -26.51 10.71 -22.87
N HIS A 218 -26.19 10.04 -21.77
CA HIS A 218 -25.01 10.26 -20.93
C HIS A 218 -24.14 9.01 -20.90
N PHE A 219 -22.82 9.14 -20.81
CA PHE A 219 -21.92 7.98 -20.87
C PHE A 219 -21.35 7.56 -19.51
N THR A 220 -20.98 6.29 -19.38
CA THR A 220 -20.19 5.77 -18.27
C THR A 220 -19.33 4.58 -18.73
N GLY A 221 -18.14 4.44 -18.15
CA GLY A 221 -17.30 3.26 -18.34
C GLY A 221 -17.77 2.09 -17.50
N ALA A 222 -17.84 0.88 -18.08
CA ALA A 222 -18.29 -0.30 -17.36
C ALA A 222 -17.19 -0.80 -16.40
N ALA A 223 -17.54 -1.01 -15.13
CA ALA A 223 -16.62 -1.29 -14.02
C ALA A 223 -15.66 -0.14 -13.68
N GLU A 224 -16.02 1.09 -14.08
CA GLU A 224 -15.25 2.31 -13.86
C GLU A 224 -16.12 3.35 -13.13
N PRO A 225 -16.53 3.09 -11.86
CA PRO A 225 -17.48 3.94 -11.17
C PRO A 225 -16.93 5.36 -10.93
N THR A 226 -17.70 6.37 -11.28
CA THR A 226 -17.36 7.80 -11.21
C THR A 226 -18.12 8.54 -10.10
N GLY A 227 -18.35 7.86 -8.98
CA GLY A 227 -19.26 8.34 -7.93
C GLY A 227 -20.70 8.33 -8.42
N ASP A 228 -21.43 9.43 -8.20
CA ASP A 228 -22.84 9.56 -8.57
C ASP A 228 -23.04 10.37 -9.87
N GLN A 229 -22.01 10.41 -10.73
CA GLN A 229 -22.02 11.21 -11.96
C GLN A 229 -21.85 10.34 -13.20
N LEU A 230 -22.61 10.65 -14.25
CA LEU A 230 -22.35 10.22 -15.62
C LEU A 230 -21.49 11.29 -16.35
N ASP A 231 -21.13 11.00 -17.60
CA ASP A 231 -20.24 11.82 -18.45
C ASP A 231 -18.83 12.04 -17.87
N GLN A 232 -18.39 11.08 -17.07
CA GLN A 232 -17.05 11.01 -16.51
C GLN A 232 -16.41 9.68 -16.92
N GLY A 233 -15.14 9.72 -17.30
CA GLY A 233 -14.39 8.54 -17.72
C GLY A 233 -12.96 8.89 -18.10
N TRP A 234 -12.02 7.95 -17.93
CA TRP A 234 -10.62 8.16 -18.29
C TRP A 234 -10.44 8.42 -19.80
N PHE A 235 -11.41 7.98 -20.62
CA PHE A 235 -11.37 8.09 -22.07
C PHE A 235 -11.93 9.41 -22.63
N THR A 236 -12.52 10.30 -21.83
CA THR A 236 -13.20 11.52 -22.32
C THR A 236 -12.31 12.38 -23.21
N GLY A 237 -11.04 12.60 -22.81
CA GLY A 237 -10.09 13.38 -23.61
C GLY A 237 -9.67 12.71 -24.93
N ARG A 238 -9.74 11.37 -25.00
CA ARG A 238 -9.49 10.63 -26.25
C ARG A 238 -10.72 10.68 -27.15
N ALA A 239 -11.91 10.48 -26.58
CA ALA A 239 -13.18 10.52 -27.30
C ALA A 239 -13.43 11.87 -27.97
N SER A 240 -12.97 12.98 -27.38
CA SER A 240 -13.11 14.31 -27.97
C SER A 240 -12.28 14.57 -29.21
N LYS A 241 -11.34 13.68 -29.54
CA LYS A 241 -10.53 13.72 -30.76
C LYS A 241 -11.13 12.86 -31.88
N ALA A 242 -12.28 12.23 -31.62
CA ALA A 242 -13.01 11.47 -32.63
C ALA A 242 -13.37 12.36 -33.83
N SER A 243 -13.54 11.72 -34.99
CA SER A 243 -13.86 12.42 -36.24
C SER A 243 -14.96 11.71 -36.99
N ARG A 244 -16.08 12.40 -37.18
CA ARG A 244 -17.23 11.96 -37.98
C ARG A 244 -16.85 11.63 -39.42
N GLU A 245 -15.86 12.35 -39.97
CA GLU A 245 -15.35 12.17 -41.33
C GLU A 245 -14.52 10.90 -41.51
N ASN A 246 -14.09 10.26 -40.42
CA ASN A 246 -13.32 9.03 -40.45
C ASN A 246 -14.05 7.93 -39.67
N PRO A 247 -14.75 7.01 -40.37
CA PRO A 247 -15.53 5.94 -39.73
C PRO A 247 -14.76 5.04 -38.77
N ARG A 248 -13.42 4.96 -38.88
CA ARG A 248 -12.61 4.18 -37.94
C ARG A 248 -12.47 4.86 -36.57
N THR A 249 -12.49 6.19 -36.55
CA THR A 249 -12.29 7.02 -35.36
C THR A 249 -13.57 7.72 -34.90
N ALA A 250 -14.67 7.56 -35.64
CA ALA A 250 -15.99 8.00 -35.23
C ALA A 250 -16.48 7.19 -34.01
N ILE A 251 -17.49 7.73 -33.33
CA ILE A 251 -18.13 7.07 -32.19
C ILE A 251 -19.55 6.71 -32.59
N TYR A 252 -19.89 5.45 -32.37
CA TYR A 252 -21.19 4.89 -32.71
C TYR A 252 -21.87 4.36 -31.46
N SER A 253 -23.20 4.48 -31.40
CA SER A 253 -24.02 3.76 -30.43
C SER A 253 -24.94 2.79 -31.15
N VAL A 254 -25.11 1.59 -30.59
CA VAL A 254 -26.02 0.59 -31.13
C VAL A 254 -27.47 1.07 -31.00
N THR A 255 -28.26 0.79 -32.03
CA THR A 255 -29.72 0.94 -32.04
C THR A 255 -30.33 -0.31 -32.67
N TRP A 256 -31.53 -0.67 -32.23
CA TRP A 256 -32.33 -1.73 -32.85
C TRP A 256 -33.20 -1.19 -33.98
N ARG A 257 -33.37 0.13 -34.09
CA ARG A 257 -33.99 0.76 -35.26
C ARG A 257 -33.14 0.51 -36.50
N ARG A 258 -33.79 0.31 -37.65
CA ARG A 258 -33.07 0.15 -38.92
C ARG A 258 -32.43 1.46 -39.34
N THR A 259 -31.10 1.47 -39.45
CA THR A 259 -30.31 2.58 -39.96
C THR A 259 -29.35 2.10 -41.05
N PRO A 260 -28.85 2.99 -41.93
CA PRO A 260 -27.84 2.63 -42.92
C PRO A 260 -26.42 2.45 -42.33
N LEU A 261 -26.26 2.70 -41.02
CA LEU A 261 -24.99 2.57 -40.32
C LEU A 261 -24.96 1.29 -39.52
N HIS A 262 -23.76 0.72 -39.39
CA HIS A 262 -23.53 -0.50 -38.64
C HIS A 262 -22.46 -0.27 -37.59
N PHE A 263 -22.60 -0.88 -36.42
CA PHE A 263 -21.61 -0.77 -35.37
C PHE A 263 -20.31 -1.47 -35.80
N PRO A 264 -19.14 -0.80 -35.78
CA PRO A 264 -17.90 -1.39 -36.25
C PRO A 264 -17.31 -2.37 -35.22
N MET A 265 -17.81 -3.61 -35.22
CA MET A 265 -17.31 -4.68 -34.36
C MET A 265 -15.90 -5.11 -34.78
N VAL A 266 -14.88 -4.64 -34.07
CA VAL A 266 -13.46 -4.90 -34.39
C VAL A 266 -13.07 -6.37 -34.32
N TRP A 267 -13.80 -7.18 -33.55
CA TRP A 267 -13.62 -8.63 -33.45
C TRP A 267 -14.37 -9.41 -34.54
N ARG A 268 -15.33 -8.77 -35.24
CA ARG A 268 -16.10 -9.35 -36.33
C ARG A 268 -16.35 -8.33 -37.45
N PRO A 269 -15.32 -7.82 -38.15
CA PRO A 269 -15.44 -6.62 -38.99
C PRO A 269 -16.32 -6.77 -40.23
N GLN A 270 -16.62 -7.99 -40.66
CA GLN A 270 -17.50 -8.24 -41.81
C GLN A 270 -18.99 -8.31 -41.44
N ASP A 271 -19.31 -8.37 -40.14
CA ASP A 271 -20.68 -8.48 -39.69
C ASP A 271 -21.35 -7.10 -39.61
N GLN A 272 -22.48 -6.98 -40.32
CA GLN A 272 -23.28 -5.77 -40.45
C GLN A 272 -24.67 -5.96 -39.82
N SER A 273 -24.88 -7.00 -39.03
CA SER A 273 -26.20 -7.27 -38.43
C SER A 273 -26.59 -6.29 -37.32
N VAL A 274 -25.64 -5.52 -36.79
CA VAL A 274 -25.85 -4.59 -35.67
C VAL A 274 -25.95 -3.17 -36.21
N HIS A 275 -27.13 -2.57 -36.13
CA HIS A 275 -27.37 -1.19 -36.56
C HIS A 275 -26.79 -0.18 -35.55
N ALA A 276 -26.46 1.01 -36.05
CA ALA A 276 -25.89 2.06 -35.21
C ALA A 276 -26.35 3.47 -35.59
N VAL A 277 -26.12 4.41 -34.68
CA VAL A 277 -26.20 5.85 -34.93
C VAL A 277 -24.84 6.48 -34.66
N ASP A 278 -24.47 7.47 -35.46
CA ASP A 278 -23.25 8.25 -35.24
C ASP A 278 -23.50 9.31 -34.17
N VAL A 279 -22.76 9.20 -33.06
CA VAL A 279 -22.87 10.06 -31.89
C VAL A 279 -21.61 10.89 -31.65
N THR A 280 -20.70 10.94 -32.63
CA THR A 280 -19.37 11.55 -32.52
C THR A 280 -19.43 12.96 -31.92
N ASP A 281 -20.35 13.79 -32.39
CA ASP A 281 -20.42 15.19 -31.99
C ASP A 281 -20.68 15.37 -30.49
N ARG A 282 -21.36 14.41 -29.82
CA ARG A 282 -21.60 14.46 -28.36
C ARG A 282 -20.31 14.48 -27.56
N TYR A 283 -19.27 13.83 -28.08
CA TYR A 283 -17.98 13.70 -27.41
C TYR A 283 -16.99 14.80 -27.82
N THR A 284 -17.20 15.45 -28.98
CA THR A 284 -16.26 16.46 -29.50
C THR A 284 -16.62 17.90 -29.13
N THR A 285 -17.84 18.17 -28.67
CA THR A 285 -18.32 19.55 -28.40
C THR A 285 -17.98 20.12 -27.02
N THR A 286 -17.40 19.32 -26.12
CA THR A 286 -17.51 19.57 -24.67
C THR A 286 -16.20 19.43 -23.90
N VAL A 287 -15.04 19.56 -24.54
CA VAL A 287 -13.74 19.41 -23.84
C VAL A 287 -13.08 20.75 -23.57
N GLU A 288 -12.76 20.99 -22.30
CA GLU A 288 -11.89 22.09 -21.91
C GLU A 288 -10.53 21.95 -22.61
N PRO A 289 -10.08 22.98 -23.34
CA PRO A 289 -8.77 22.94 -23.97
C PRO A 289 -7.68 22.85 -22.90
N LEU A 290 -6.63 22.09 -23.20
CA LEU A 290 -5.43 22.11 -22.38
C LEU A 290 -4.86 23.54 -22.32
N PRO A 291 -4.16 23.92 -21.24
CA PRO A 291 -3.44 25.19 -21.20
C PRO A 291 -2.52 25.34 -22.42
N GLU A 292 -2.42 26.54 -22.97
CA GLU A 292 -1.62 26.81 -24.16
C GLU A 292 -0.17 26.34 -23.95
N GLY A 293 0.37 25.57 -24.91
CA GLY A 293 1.70 24.99 -24.83
C GLY A 293 1.84 23.75 -23.94
N SER A 294 0.75 23.25 -23.34
CA SER A 294 0.75 22.02 -22.53
C SER A 294 0.21 20.81 -23.28
N VAL A 295 0.67 19.63 -22.88
CA VAL A 295 0.34 18.32 -23.45
C VAL A 295 0.19 17.27 -22.33
N ARG A 296 -0.44 16.15 -22.63
CA ARG A 296 -0.61 15.02 -21.70
C ARG A 296 0.55 14.04 -21.81
N ALA A 297 1.19 13.72 -20.69
CA ALA A 297 2.11 12.62 -20.54
C ALA A 297 1.40 11.43 -19.86
N ARG A 298 1.50 10.23 -20.44
CA ARG A 298 0.89 8.99 -19.92
C ARG A 298 1.93 8.06 -19.36
N PHE A 299 1.66 7.40 -18.24
CA PHE A 299 2.68 6.55 -17.60
C PHE A 299 2.23 5.09 -17.48
N ARG A 300 3.17 4.19 -17.78
CA ARG A 300 3.02 2.74 -17.61
C ARG A 300 4.28 2.14 -17.00
N ILE A 301 4.11 1.31 -15.99
CA ILE A 301 5.21 0.52 -15.40
C ILE A 301 4.97 -0.95 -15.73
N LEU A 302 6.01 -1.61 -16.22
CA LEU A 302 6.01 -3.03 -16.54
C LEU A 302 6.97 -3.76 -15.60
N ASP A 303 6.58 -4.95 -15.17
CA ASP A 303 7.46 -5.87 -14.45
C ASP A 303 8.40 -6.65 -15.40
N GLU A 304 9.18 -7.57 -14.84
CA GLU A 304 10.12 -8.41 -15.60
C GLU A 304 9.42 -9.40 -16.55
N ALA A 305 8.15 -9.73 -16.27
CA ALA A 305 7.31 -10.53 -17.15
C ALA A 305 6.62 -9.69 -18.24
N ASN A 306 6.97 -8.40 -18.35
CA ASN A 306 6.38 -7.44 -19.27
C ASN A 306 4.87 -7.23 -19.01
N THR A 307 4.45 -7.44 -17.77
CA THR A 307 3.07 -7.26 -17.28
C THR A 307 2.93 -5.88 -16.67
N ARG A 308 1.80 -5.23 -16.91
CA ARG A 308 1.52 -3.91 -16.35
C ARG A 308 1.25 -3.99 -14.84
N VAL A 309 1.94 -3.17 -14.06
CA VAL A 309 1.82 -3.16 -12.59
C VAL A 309 1.40 -1.80 -12.03
N ALA A 310 0.58 -1.83 -10.98
CA ALA A 310 0.13 -0.64 -10.25
C ALA A 310 1.13 -0.29 -9.16
N ARG A 311 1.94 0.74 -9.41
CA ARG A 311 3.04 1.14 -8.53
C ARG A 311 3.11 2.65 -8.38
N ALA A 312 3.37 3.11 -7.15
CA ALA A 312 3.67 4.52 -6.88
C ALA A 312 5.00 4.91 -7.53
N PHE A 313 5.05 6.07 -8.18
CA PHE A 313 6.22 6.62 -8.82
C PHE A 313 6.21 8.14 -8.70
N THR A 314 7.38 8.74 -8.85
CA THR A 314 7.52 10.20 -8.85
C THR A 314 7.81 10.71 -10.25
N VAL A 315 7.29 11.89 -10.57
CA VAL A 315 7.64 12.67 -11.77
C VAL A 315 8.15 14.02 -11.30
N THR A 316 9.37 14.39 -11.69
CA THR A 316 9.95 15.71 -11.44
C THR A 316 10.05 16.46 -12.77
N THR A 317 9.37 17.60 -12.86
CA THR A 317 9.39 18.49 -14.03
C THR A 317 10.64 19.39 -14.02
N GLU A 318 10.93 20.02 -15.16
CA GLU A 318 12.12 20.87 -15.34
C GLU A 318 12.21 22.05 -14.37
N ASP A 319 11.07 22.56 -13.89
CA ASP A 319 10.97 23.61 -12.88
C ASP A 319 11.26 23.12 -11.44
N GLY A 320 11.53 21.82 -11.26
CA GLY A 320 11.78 21.18 -9.97
C GLY A 320 10.53 20.69 -9.24
N THR A 321 9.34 20.93 -9.77
CA THR A 321 8.08 20.44 -9.17
C THR A 321 8.04 18.91 -9.21
N THR A 322 7.70 18.27 -8.10
CA THR A 322 7.62 16.80 -8.00
C THR A 322 6.19 16.36 -7.71
N HIS A 323 5.70 15.41 -8.51
CA HIS A 323 4.39 14.78 -8.37
C HIS A 323 4.56 13.31 -8.01
N THR A 324 3.79 12.83 -7.03
CA THR A 324 3.67 11.40 -6.72
C THR A 324 2.40 10.86 -7.34
N LEU A 325 2.53 9.87 -8.21
CA LEU A 325 1.45 9.25 -8.99
C LEU A 325 1.45 7.74 -8.78
N ARG A 326 0.34 7.08 -9.10
CA ARG A 326 0.25 5.61 -9.10
C ARG A 326 -0.14 5.12 -10.49
N SER A 327 0.66 4.23 -11.06
CA SER A 327 0.35 3.58 -12.34
C SER A 327 -0.83 2.61 -12.20
N ARG A 328 -1.50 2.27 -13.30
CA ARG A 328 -2.52 1.21 -13.32
C ARG A 328 -1.89 -0.14 -13.65
N ASP A 329 -2.52 -1.23 -13.23
CA ASP A 329 -2.17 -2.62 -13.58
C ASP A 329 -3.08 -3.18 -14.70
N GLU A 330 -2.98 -4.48 -14.98
CA GLU A 330 -3.83 -5.22 -15.94
C GLU A 330 -5.32 -5.31 -15.54
N GLY A 331 -5.70 -4.86 -14.34
CA GLY A 331 -7.10 -4.77 -13.91
C GLY A 331 -7.83 -3.57 -14.51
N PHE A 332 -7.12 -2.67 -15.17
CA PHE A 332 -7.67 -1.51 -15.88
C PHE A 332 -7.61 -1.72 -17.39
N ASP A 333 -8.40 -0.94 -18.14
CA ASP A 333 -8.33 -1.00 -19.60
C ASP A 333 -6.90 -0.76 -20.10
N ALA A 334 -6.51 -1.50 -21.14
CA ALA A 334 -5.17 -1.40 -21.73
C ALA A 334 -4.80 0.03 -22.19
N ASN A 335 -5.80 0.89 -22.41
CA ASN A 335 -5.61 2.29 -22.78
C ASN A 335 -5.82 3.29 -21.62
N ASP A 336 -6.36 2.86 -20.48
CA ASP A 336 -6.46 3.69 -19.26
C ASP A 336 -5.07 3.84 -18.66
N HIS A 337 -4.49 5.02 -18.70
CA HIS A 337 -3.19 5.34 -18.11
C HIS A 337 -3.34 6.53 -17.18
N VAL A 338 -2.52 6.58 -16.13
CA VAL A 338 -2.38 7.80 -15.33
C VAL A 338 -1.75 8.89 -16.20
N GLU A 339 -2.31 10.09 -16.14
CA GLU A 339 -1.91 11.25 -16.94
C GLU A 339 -1.35 12.37 -16.07
N LEU A 340 -0.39 13.12 -16.61
CA LEU A 340 0.06 14.41 -16.07
C LEU A 340 0.10 15.43 -17.20
N ILE A 341 -0.42 16.63 -16.94
CA ILE A 341 -0.34 17.77 -17.88
C ILE A 341 1.02 18.44 -17.69
N VAL A 342 1.80 18.52 -18.77
CA VAL A 342 3.17 19.03 -18.76
C VAL A 342 3.45 19.90 -20.00
N PRO A 343 4.43 20.82 -19.96
CA PRO A 343 4.79 21.63 -21.12
C PRO A 343 5.32 20.80 -22.30
N LEU A 344 4.90 21.14 -23.53
CA LEU A 344 5.45 20.57 -24.75
C LEU A 344 6.92 21.00 -24.92
N GLY A 345 7.80 20.04 -25.18
CA GLY A 345 9.26 20.24 -25.25
C GLY A 345 9.95 20.27 -23.89
N GLY A 346 9.21 20.18 -22.78
CA GLY A 346 9.78 20.10 -21.44
C GLY A 346 10.37 18.72 -21.15
N SER A 347 11.42 18.69 -20.32
CA SER A 347 12.01 17.44 -19.82
C SER A 347 11.41 17.04 -18.47
N ILE A 348 11.12 15.75 -18.31
CA ILE A 348 10.70 15.17 -17.02
C ILE A 348 11.64 14.05 -16.60
N THR A 349 11.90 13.96 -15.30
CA THR A 349 12.59 12.81 -14.70
C THR A 349 11.60 12.01 -13.87
N TRP A 350 11.34 10.77 -14.24
CA TRP A 350 10.33 9.95 -13.58
C TRP A 350 10.79 8.52 -13.31
N GLY A 351 10.15 7.89 -12.34
CA GLY A 351 10.31 6.46 -12.06
C GLY A 351 10.15 6.11 -10.60
N VAL A 352 10.61 4.91 -10.27
CA VAL A 352 10.55 4.32 -8.93
C VAL A 352 11.95 4.32 -8.30
N PRO A 353 12.09 4.14 -6.97
CA PRO A 353 13.41 4.03 -6.35
C PRO A 353 14.30 3.01 -7.07
N GLY A 354 15.53 3.42 -7.40
CA GLY A 354 16.51 2.62 -8.15
C GLY A 354 16.30 2.52 -9.67
N HIS A 355 15.14 2.92 -10.21
CA HIS A 355 14.82 2.83 -11.64
C HIS A 355 14.14 4.12 -12.12
N ARG A 356 14.94 5.10 -12.55
CA ARG A 356 14.47 6.40 -13.06
C ARG A 356 14.96 6.66 -14.48
N MET A 357 14.22 7.44 -15.23
CA MET A 357 14.63 7.93 -16.55
C MET A 357 14.25 9.39 -16.73
N THR A 358 15.03 10.09 -17.56
CA THR A 358 14.77 11.47 -17.98
C THR A 358 14.41 11.47 -19.46
N ILE A 359 13.36 12.20 -19.83
CA ILE A 359 12.77 12.16 -21.17
C ILE A 359 12.08 13.47 -21.51
N GLU A 360 12.23 13.89 -22.76
CA GLU A 360 11.54 15.06 -23.32
C GLU A 360 10.13 14.68 -23.81
N ILE A 361 9.16 15.55 -23.55
CA ILE A 361 7.79 15.38 -24.01
C ILE A 361 7.64 16.06 -25.36
N THR A 362 7.46 15.26 -26.42
CA THR A 362 7.56 15.72 -27.82
C THR A 362 6.21 15.86 -28.53
N HIS A 363 5.15 15.28 -27.96
CA HIS A 363 3.80 15.33 -28.52
C HIS A 363 2.75 15.07 -27.44
N ASP A 364 1.50 15.43 -27.73
CA ASP A 364 0.36 15.11 -26.86
C ASP A 364 0.12 13.61 -26.76
N GLU A 365 -0.24 13.15 -25.56
CA GLU A 365 -0.51 11.76 -25.22
C GLU A 365 0.68 10.79 -25.33
N GLN A 366 1.91 11.30 -25.26
CA GLN A 366 3.11 10.47 -25.27
C GLN A 366 3.05 9.44 -24.12
N LEU A 367 3.09 8.14 -24.47
CA LEU A 367 3.11 7.04 -23.50
C LEU A 367 4.56 6.74 -23.08
N LEU A 368 4.84 6.96 -21.80
CA LEU A 368 6.11 6.66 -21.16
C LEU A 368 6.04 5.29 -20.48
N THR A 369 6.97 4.41 -20.83
CA THR A 369 7.04 3.05 -20.25
C THR A 369 8.34 2.87 -19.47
N LEU A 370 8.24 2.43 -18.22
CA LEU A 370 9.36 2.03 -17.38
C LEU A 370 9.28 0.52 -17.11
N ALA A 371 10.35 -0.22 -17.40
CA ALA A 371 10.51 -1.58 -16.89
C ALA A 371 11.18 -1.51 -15.52
N ALA A 372 10.51 -2.02 -14.48
CA ALA A 372 11.04 -2.06 -13.13
C ALA A 372 10.63 -3.40 -12.46
N PRO A 373 11.55 -4.09 -11.77
CA PRO A 373 11.24 -5.32 -11.05
C PRO A 373 10.05 -5.17 -10.12
N ASP A 374 9.22 -6.21 -10.00
CA ASP A 374 8.15 -6.23 -9.00
C ASP A 374 8.78 -6.10 -7.62
N ALA A 375 8.43 -5.03 -6.90
CA ALA A 375 8.92 -4.76 -5.54
C ALA A 375 8.45 -5.84 -4.55
N ASN A 376 7.49 -6.68 -4.92
CA ASN A 376 7.02 -7.81 -4.13
C ASN A 376 7.64 -9.15 -4.54
N ALA A 377 8.48 -9.18 -5.59
CA ALA A 377 9.10 -10.41 -6.08
C ALA A 377 9.95 -11.07 -4.99
N ALA A 378 9.97 -12.39 -4.98
CA ALA A 378 10.93 -13.12 -4.16
C ALA A 378 12.36 -12.85 -4.67
N PRO A 379 13.37 -12.84 -3.78
CA PRO A 379 14.76 -12.67 -4.21
C PRO A 379 15.17 -13.81 -5.15
N ASP A 380 15.85 -13.48 -6.25
CA ASP A 380 16.49 -14.48 -7.12
C ASP A 380 17.65 -15.14 -6.35
N PRO A 381 17.58 -16.46 -6.08
CA PRO A 381 18.61 -17.18 -5.33
C PRO A 381 20.00 -17.09 -5.96
N GLU A 382 20.10 -17.06 -7.30
CA GLU A 382 21.39 -16.99 -7.98
C GLU A 382 21.99 -15.59 -7.89
N ALA A 383 21.18 -14.54 -8.09
CA ALA A 383 21.63 -13.15 -7.92
C ALA A 383 22.06 -12.89 -6.47
N SER A 384 21.29 -13.37 -5.50
CA SER A 384 21.62 -13.33 -4.07
C SER A 384 22.97 -13.99 -3.79
N THR A 385 23.21 -15.19 -4.31
CA THR A 385 24.50 -15.89 -4.13
C THR A 385 25.66 -15.10 -4.75
N ARG A 386 25.49 -14.58 -5.96
CA ARG A 386 26.51 -13.73 -6.63
C ARG A 386 26.81 -12.44 -5.87
N ALA A 387 25.81 -11.88 -5.19
CA ALA A 387 26.01 -10.70 -4.34
C ALA A 387 26.92 -11.02 -3.14
N ILE A 388 26.74 -12.19 -2.50
CA ILE A 388 27.62 -12.65 -1.42
C ILE A 388 29.05 -12.87 -1.91
N GLU A 389 29.24 -13.50 -3.06
CA GLU A 389 30.58 -13.67 -3.66
C GLU A 389 31.24 -12.32 -3.98
N SER A 390 30.44 -11.33 -4.38
CA SER A 390 30.92 -9.97 -4.65
C SER A 390 31.31 -9.25 -3.37
N LEU A 391 30.53 -9.40 -2.29
CA LEU A 391 30.86 -8.90 -0.96
C LEU A 391 32.17 -9.50 -0.44
N GLN A 392 32.38 -10.81 -0.59
CA GLN A 392 33.63 -11.46 -0.19
C GLN A 392 34.84 -10.89 -0.95
N ARG A 393 34.72 -10.69 -2.25
CA ARG A 393 35.78 -10.07 -3.08
C ARG A 393 36.03 -8.62 -2.67
N TRP A 394 34.97 -7.85 -2.41
CA TRP A 394 35.09 -6.48 -1.92
C TRP A 394 35.80 -6.42 -0.56
N LEU A 395 35.43 -7.30 0.38
CA LEU A 395 36.10 -7.43 1.68
C LEU A 395 37.57 -7.86 1.56
N ALA A 396 37.93 -8.65 0.56
CA ALA A 396 39.32 -9.04 0.31
C ALA A 396 40.16 -7.91 -0.31
N THR A 397 39.54 -6.82 -0.77
CA THR A 397 40.24 -5.70 -1.42
C THR A 397 40.74 -4.71 -0.35
N PRO A 398 42.03 -4.29 -0.40
CA PRO A 398 42.60 -3.36 0.60
C PRO A 398 42.01 -1.94 0.55
N GLU A 399 41.87 -1.38 -0.65
CA GLU A 399 41.26 -0.06 -0.89
C GLU A 399 39.86 -0.27 -1.46
N ARG A 400 38.84 0.01 -0.64
CA ARG A 400 37.46 -0.30 -0.96
C ARG A 400 36.71 0.98 -1.31
N ALA A 401 36.00 0.96 -2.44
CA ALA A 401 34.97 1.95 -2.71
C ALA A 401 33.82 1.80 -1.69
N PRO A 402 33.05 2.87 -1.39
CA PRO A 402 31.94 2.79 -0.44
C PRO A 402 30.99 1.64 -0.79
N LEU A 403 30.60 0.88 0.24
CA LEU A 403 29.78 -0.32 0.07
C LEU A 403 28.37 -0.01 -0.48
N PRO A 404 27.66 1.04 -0.04
CA PRO A 404 26.35 1.38 -0.58
C PRO A 404 26.36 1.71 -2.09
N ASP A 405 27.49 2.18 -2.61
CA ASP A 405 27.66 2.52 -4.03
C ASP A 405 27.87 1.29 -4.93
N GLN A 406 28.05 0.10 -4.34
CA GLN A 406 28.29 -1.12 -5.11
C GLN A 406 26.99 -1.66 -5.69
N ALA A 407 27.00 -2.02 -6.98
CA ALA A 407 25.82 -2.58 -7.64
C ALA A 407 25.26 -3.84 -6.95
N PHE A 408 26.13 -4.64 -6.31
CA PHE A 408 25.70 -5.84 -5.59
C PHE A 408 25.07 -5.53 -4.23
N ALA A 409 25.23 -4.32 -3.68
CA ALA A 409 24.84 -4.01 -2.31
C ALA A 409 23.31 -3.96 -2.13
N ASN A 410 22.60 -3.55 -3.18
CA ASN A 410 21.13 -3.43 -3.21
C ASN A 410 20.43 -4.64 -3.83
N VAL A 411 21.16 -5.72 -4.15
CA VAL A 411 20.56 -6.96 -4.65
C VAL A 411 19.75 -7.62 -3.52
N PRO A 412 18.45 -7.93 -3.72
CA PRO A 412 17.65 -8.64 -2.73
C PRO A 412 18.27 -9.99 -2.37
N LEU A 413 18.51 -10.21 -1.08
CA LEU A 413 19.08 -11.45 -0.56
C LEU A 413 17.99 -12.45 -0.15
N THR A 414 18.28 -13.72 -0.36
CA THR A 414 17.58 -14.80 0.34
C THR A 414 17.86 -14.75 1.84
N ARG A 415 16.98 -15.32 2.67
CA ARG A 415 17.19 -15.44 4.12
C ARG A 415 18.53 -16.09 4.47
N ALA A 416 18.96 -17.11 3.72
CA ALA A 416 20.23 -17.79 3.97
C ALA A 416 21.44 -16.91 3.65
N ASP A 417 21.39 -16.16 2.56
CA ASP A 417 22.48 -15.28 2.15
C ASP A 417 22.56 -13.99 3.00
N ASP A 418 21.43 -13.49 3.50
CA ASP A 418 21.41 -12.45 4.54
C ASP A 418 22.25 -12.83 5.76
N GLN A 419 22.04 -14.03 6.30
CA GLN A 419 22.81 -14.52 7.45
C GLN A 419 24.31 -14.65 7.12
N ARG A 420 24.65 -15.04 5.89
CA ARG A 420 26.04 -15.08 5.41
C ARG A 420 26.64 -13.68 5.30
N ALA A 421 25.92 -12.72 4.72
CA ALA A 421 26.34 -11.32 4.61
C ALA A 421 26.57 -10.71 6.00
N ARG A 422 25.63 -10.90 6.93
CA ARG A 422 25.73 -10.45 8.32
C ARG A 422 27.01 -10.97 8.98
N ALA A 423 27.30 -12.26 8.86
CA ALA A 423 28.51 -12.85 9.43
C ALA A 423 29.79 -12.29 8.79
N LEU A 424 29.81 -12.09 7.47
CA LEU A 424 30.96 -11.52 6.76
C LEU A 424 31.23 -10.07 7.19
N LEU A 425 30.19 -9.24 7.23
CA LEU A 425 30.28 -7.84 7.66
C LEU A 425 30.72 -7.73 9.11
N TRP A 426 30.11 -8.51 10.02
CA TRP A 426 30.49 -8.51 11.43
C TRP A 426 31.95 -8.95 11.65
N ASN A 427 32.40 -9.99 10.94
CA ASN A 427 33.80 -10.43 11.05
C ASN A 427 34.77 -9.34 10.58
N ALA A 428 34.48 -8.68 9.45
CA ALA A 428 35.31 -7.59 8.95
C ALA A 428 35.31 -6.39 9.89
N HIS A 429 34.16 -6.06 10.48
CA HIS A 429 34.00 -5.00 11.48
C HIS A 429 34.81 -5.30 12.74
N ARG A 430 34.68 -6.51 13.31
CA ARG A 430 35.45 -6.96 14.47
C ARG A 430 36.95 -6.85 14.22
N ASP A 431 37.42 -7.28 13.05
CA ASP A 431 38.83 -7.19 12.68
C ASP A 431 39.31 -5.73 12.59
N GLN A 432 38.46 -4.82 12.11
CA GLN A 432 38.75 -3.38 12.06
C GLN A 432 38.80 -2.77 13.46
N ILE A 433 37.79 -3.00 14.29
CA ILE A 433 37.74 -2.51 15.67
C ILE A 433 38.93 -3.01 16.49
N THR A 434 39.31 -4.28 16.29
CA THR A 434 40.49 -4.86 16.95
C THR A 434 41.75 -4.06 16.61
N ARG A 435 42.01 -3.84 15.31
CA ARG A 435 43.18 -3.06 14.87
C ARG A 435 43.16 -1.63 15.37
N ASP A 436 42.00 -0.97 15.33
CA ASP A 436 41.90 0.46 15.59
C ASP A 436 41.89 0.80 17.08
N ARG A 437 41.36 -0.09 17.93
CA ARG A 437 41.00 0.25 19.32
C ARG A 437 41.71 -0.56 20.39
N GLU A 438 42.55 -1.55 20.03
CA GLU A 438 43.41 -2.27 20.99
C GLU A 438 44.25 -1.30 21.85
N ALA A 439 44.81 -0.25 21.25
CA ALA A 439 45.60 0.75 21.96
C ALA A 439 44.77 1.61 22.93
N GLU A 440 43.51 1.90 22.60
CA GLU A 440 42.58 2.63 23.46
C GLU A 440 42.24 1.81 24.71
N LEU A 441 41.94 0.51 24.54
CA LEU A 441 41.69 -0.40 25.64
C LEU A 441 42.92 -0.54 26.55
N ALA A 442 44.11 -0.69 25.97
CA ALA A 442 45.37 -0.81 26.71
C ALA A 442 45.72 0.46 27.50
N SER A 443 45.50 1.65 26.91
CA SER A 443 45.72 2.94 27.57
C SER A 443 44.59 3.35 28.51
N ARG A 444 43.48 2.59 28.51
CA ARG A 444 42.27 2.84 29.30
C ARG A 444 41.72 4.25 29.14
N THR A 445 41.76 4.74 27.91
CA THR A 445 41.35 6.10 27.56
C THR A 445 40.73 6.08 26.17
N ILE A 446 39.55 6.68 26.03
CA ILE A 446 38.92 6.93 24.72
C ILE A 446 38.86 8.43 24.43
N ALA A 447 38.88 8.79 23.15
CA ALA A 447 38.75 10.17 22.69
C ALA A 447 37.57 10.31 21.73
N HIS A 448 36.90 11.46 21.80
CA HIS A 448 35.86 11.85 20.84
C HIS A 448 35.85 13.38 20.71
N GLY A 449 36.13 13.87 19.50
CA GLY A 449 36.42 15.29 19.27
C GLY A 449 37.58 15.77 20.15
N ASN A 450 37.36 16.85 20.90
CA ASN A 450 38.34 17.43 21.82
C ASN A 450 38.25 16.88 23.26
N HIS A 451 37.42 15.87 23.48
CA HIS A 451 37.18 15.32 24.81
C HIS A 451 37.87 13.95 24.97
N THR A 452 38.28 13.66 26.21
CA THR A 452 38.97 12.43 26.57
C THR A 452 38.30 11.84 27.81
N MET A 453 37.95 10.56 27.76
CA MET A 453 37.34 9.82 28.87
C MET A 453 38.29 8.72 29.33
N PRO A 454 39.07 8.97 30.42
CA PRO A 454 39.75 7.90 31.12
C PRO A 454 38.72 6.93 31.69
N PHE A 455 39.04 5.64 31.69
CA PHE A 455 38.21 4.64 32.34
C PHE A 455 39.04 3.64 33.13
N TRP A 456 38.38 2.90 34.00
CA TRP A 456 38.97 1.79 34.71
C TRP A 456 37.98 0.63 34.66
N TYR A 457 38.46 -0.60 34.47
CA TYR A 457 37.62 -1.77 34.62
C TYR A 457 38.37 -2.93 35.28
N THR A 458 37.57 -3.85 35.81
CA THR A 458 37.94 -5.18 36.30
C THR A 458 36.88 -6.19 35.85
N THR A 459 37.17 -7.47 35.98
CA THR A 459 36.23 -8.55 35.66
C THR A 459 35.89 -9.35 36.91
N TYR A 460 34.62 -9.75 37.04
CA TYR A 460 34.10 -10.62 38.10
C TYR A 460 33.47 -11.88 37.49
N GLY A 461 33.46 -12.97 38.27
CA GLY A 461 32.81 -14.22 37.89
C GLY A 461 33.43 -14.96 36.69
N GLU A 462 32.95 -16.18 36.49
CA GLU A 462 33.27 -17.00 35.31
C GLU A 462 32.52 -16.46 34.08
N LYS A 463 33.18 -16.48 32.92
CA LYS A 463 32.60 -15.97 31.67
C LYS A 463 31.47 -16.89 31.17
N PRO A 464 30.24 -16.38 30.94
CA PRO A 464 29.17 -17.14 30.29
C PRO A 464 29.46 -17.48 28.83
N GLU A 465 28.81 -18.53 28.30
CA GLU A 465 28.94 -18.95 26.90
C GLU A 465 28.49 -17.87 25.91
N ASP A 466 27.47 -17.09 26.28
CA ASP A 466 26.92 -16.02 25.47
C ASP A 466 27.61 -14.67 25.68
N GLY A 467 28.77 -14.64 26.32
CA GLY A 467 29.56 -13.44 26.59
C GLY A 467 29.32 -12.84 27.99
N ARG A 468 30.21 -11.93 28.40
CA ARG A 468 30.16 -11.28 29.72
C ARG A 468 29.09 -10.20 29.79
N SER A 469 28.50 -10.00 30.96
CA SER A 469 27.78 -8.76 31.24
C SER A 469 28.74 -7.57 31.35
N LEU A 470 28.25 -6.35 31.09
CA LEU A 470 28.98 -5.09 31.26
C LEU A 470 28.23 -4.18 32.23
N TRP A 471 28.91 -3.72 33.27
CA TRP A 471 28.37 -2.85 34.31
C TRP A 471 29.10 -1.51 34.29
N ILE A 472 28.46 -0.48 33.72
CA ILE A 472 29.01 0.87 33.61
C ILE A 472 28.57 1.68 34.83
N SER A 473 29.52 2.08 35.66
CA SER A 473 29.28 2.73 36.95
C SER A 473 29.80 4.18 36.95
N MET A 474 28.90 5.14 36.82
CA MET A 474 29.20 6.57 36.67
C MET A 474 29.37 7.26 38.03
N HIS A 475 30.44 8.05 38.16
CA HIS A 475 30.75 8.76 39.41
C HIS A 475 29.96 10.07 39.57
N GLY A 476 29.83 10.53 40.81
CA GLY A 476 29.26 11.83 41.16
C GLY A 476 30.26 13.01 41.08
N GLY A 477 29.92 14.14 41.71
CA GLY A 477 30.84 15.29 41.82
C GLY A 477 30.82 16.27 40.64
N GLY A 478 29.68 16.41 39.98
CA GLY A 478 29.46 17.47 38.99
C GLY A 478 29.57 18.86 39.60
N GLY A 479 30.20 19.79 38.87
CA GLY A 479 30.42 21.17 39.32
C GLY A 479 31.42 21.31 40.48
N ALA A 480 32.03 20.20 40.93
CA ALA A 480 33.05 20.20 41.97
C ALA A 480 34.44 20.49 41.36
N PRO A 481 35.41 20.96 42.17
CA PRO A 481 36.79 21.10 41.69
C PRO A 481 37.34 19.77 41.13
N PRO A 482 38.22 19.78 40.11
CA PRO A 482 38.68 18.57 39.43
C PRO A 482 39.26 17.48 40.35
N ARG A 483 39.91 17.89 41.45
CA ARG A 483 40.43 16.96 42.48
C ARG A 483 39.31 16.18 43.17
N VAL A 484 38.18 16.82 43.45
CA VAL A 484 37.02 16.18 44.09
C VAL A 484 36.31 15.27 43.09
N ASN A 485 36.12 15.73 41.85
CA ASN A 485 35.55 14.92 40.77
C ASN A 485 36.36 13.63 40.54
N THR A 486 37.68 13.76 40.42
CA THR A 486 38.61 12.62 40.30
C THR A 486 38.54 11.69 41.51
N GLN A 487 38.42 12.23 42.72
CA GLN A 487 38.24 11.40 43.92
C GLN A 487 36.92 10.61 43.90
N GLN A 488 35.84 11.18 43.35
CA GLN A 488 34.58 10.45 43.19
C GLN A 488 34.74 9.29 42.19
N TRP A 489 35.48 9.51 41.09
CA TRP A 489 35.82 8.43 40.17
C TRP A 489 36.62 7.31 40.85
N GLU A 490 37.62 7.64 41.68
CA GLU A 490 38.37 6.62 42.44
C GLU A 490 37.48 5.82 43.40
N ASN A 491 36.51 6.47 44.05
CA ASN A 491 35.55 5.79 44.91
C ASN A 491 34.66 4.83 44.11
N GLN A 492 34.22 5.27 42.92
CA GLN A 492 33.32 4.50 42.07
C GLN A 492 33.93 3.15 41.66
N LYS A 493 35.24 3.07 41.41
CA LYS A 493 35.95 1.84 41.01
C LYS A 493 35.75 0.65 41.96
N ARG A 494 35.35 0.88 43.22
CA ARG A 494 35.22 -0.15 44.25
C ARG A 494 33.85 -0.12 44.94
N LEU A 495 32.90 0.62 44.37
CA LEU A 495 31.62 0.84 45.03
C LEU A 495 30.74 -0.40 45.03
N TYR A 496 30.74 -1.14 43.92
CA TYR A 496 29.94 -2.35 43.73
C TYR A 496 30.78 -3.54 43.24
N THR A 497 30.21 -4.73 43.38
CA THR A 497 30.80 -5.99 42.92
C THR A 497 29.67 -6.85 42.37
N PRO A 498 29.45 -6.89 41.04
CA PRO A 498 28.50 -7.81 40.43
C PRO A 498 29.00 -9.27 40.59
N GLU A 499 28.07 -10.21 40.50
CA GLU A 499 28.39 -11.65 40.55
C GLU A 499 29.24 -12.08 39.34
N GLU A 500 28.90 -11.55 38.16
CA GLU A 500 29.59 -11.76 36.90
C GLU A 500 29.68 -10.44 36.13
N GLY A 501 30.75 -10.27 35.35
CA GLY A 501 30.82 -9.27 34.29
C GLY A 501 32.05 -8.38 34.33
N VAL A 502 32.19 -7.58 33.28
CA VAL A 502 33.11 -6.44 33.21
C VAL A 502 32.50 -5.29 34.02
N TYR A 503 33.12 -4.95 35.15
CA TYR A 503 32.74 -3.77 35.93
C TYR A 503 33.63 -2.60 35.54
N LEU A 504 33.03 -1.56 34.96
CA LEU A 504 33.71 -0.41 34.38
C LEU A 504 33.27 0.89 35.07
N ALA A 505 34.24 1.69 35.51
CA ALA A 505 34.03 3.05 36.01
C ALA A 505 34.70 4.07 35.07
N PRO A 506 33.94 4.83 34.26
CA PRO A 506 34.49 5.90 33.45
C PRO A 506 34.65 7.17 34.29
N ARG A 507 35.63 8.02 33.95
CA ARG A 507 35.76 9.38 34.45
C ARG A 507 35.18 10.34 33.43
N ALA A 508 34.18 11.12 33.80
CA ALA A 508 33.55 12.06 32.88
C ALA A 508 34.61 13.01 32.27
N PRO A 509 34.55 13.32 30.97
CA PRO A 509 35.54 14.20 30.35
C PRO A 509 35.59 15.61 30.95
N THR A 510 34.46 16.08 31.48
CA THR A 510 34.29 17.42 32.05
C THR A 510 33.97 17.35 33.55
N ASP A 511 34.24 18.47 34.24
CA ASP A 511 33.93 18.66 35.66
C ASP A 511 32.68 19.54 35.87
N THR A 512 31.89 19.80 34.82
CA THR A 512 30.71 20.69 34.89
C THR A 512 29.59 20.05 35.69
N TRP A 513 28.57 20.84 36.05
CA TRP A 513 27.41 20.33 36.79
C TRP A 513 26.64 19.24 36.00
N ASN A 514 26.59 19.39 34.68
CA ASN A 514 25.89 18.50 33.73
C ASN A 514 26.85 17.49 33.05
N LEU A 515 27.93 17.09 33.72
CA LEU A 515 29.02 16.28 33.15
C LEU A 515 28.56 15.10 32.26
N TRP A 516 27.58 14.31 32.71
CA TRP A 516 27.09 13.13 32.01
C TRP A 516 25.96 13.42 31.00
N HIS A 517 25.47 14.67 30.96
CA HIS A 517 24.35 15.05 30.09
C HIS A 517 24.83 15.42 28.68
N GLN A 518 26.07 15.92 28.57
CA GLN A 518 26.58 16.56 27.36
C GLN A 518 26.62 15.60 26.18
N GLY A 519 26.31 16.10 24.98
CA GLY A 519 26.17 15.25 23.78
C GLY A 519 27.42 14.48 23.34
N HIS A 520 28.62 14.80 23.84
CA HIS A 520 29.81 14.01 23.56
C HIS A 520 29.89 12.70 24.36
N ILE A 521 29.04 12.53 25.38
CA ILE A 521 29.03 11.34 26.25
C ILE A 521 28.49 10.11 25.50
N ASP A 522 27.45 10.28 24.70
CA ASP A 522 26.76 9.22 23.97
C ASP A 522 27.67 8.51 22.97
N PRO A 523 28.32 9.21 22.00
CA PRO A 523 29.24 8.56 21.08
C PRO A 523 30.48 7.97 21.80
N MET A 524 30.85 8.49 22.97
CA MET A 524 31.90 7.88 23.79
C MET A 524 31.45 6.56 24.42
N PHE A 525 30.23 6.47 24.95
CA PHE A 525 29.68 5.21 25.43
C PHE A 525 29.47 4.22 24.31
N ASP A 526 28.98 4.67 23.16
CA ASP A 526 28.82 3.84 21.97
C ASP A 526 30.14 3.20 21.55
N ARG A 527 31.19 4.02 21.44
CA ARG A 527 32.55 3.56 21.13
C ARG A 527 33.07 2.58 22.19
N LEU A 528 32.88 2.88 23.48
CA LEU A 528 33.37 2.06 24.58
C LEU A 528 32.69 0.69 24.63
N ILE A 529 31.36 0.66 24.52
CA ILE A 529 30.57 -0.57 24.52
C ILE A 529 30.98 -1.43 23.34
N GLU A 530 31.05 -0.87 22.13
CA GLU A 530 31.49 -1.57 20.92
C GLU A 530 32.90 -2.17 21.09
N THR A 531 33.81 -1.41 21.70
CA THR A 531 35.18 -1.87 21.98
C THR A 531 35.18 -3.10 22.89
N LEU A 532 34.36 -3.10 23.94
CA LEU A 532 34.28 -4.21 24.90
C LEU A 532 33.51 -5.41 24.35
N VAL A 533 32.53 -5.20 23.48
CA VAL A 533 31.87 -6.27 22.74
C VAL A 533 32.89 -7.03 21.89
N VAL A 534 33.79 -6.32 21.22
CA VAL A 534 34.81 -6.92 20.35
C VAL A 534 36.00 -7.51 21.12
N LEU A 535 36.56 -6.75 22.07
CA LEU A 535 37.85 -7.09 22.70
C LEU A 535 37.72 -7.85 24.02
N GLU A 536 36.58 -7.76 24.71
CA GLU A 536 36.33 -8.42 26.00
C GLU A 536 35.17 -9.44 25.92
N ASP A 537 34.61 -9.64 24.72
CA ASP A 537 33.45 -10.51 24.46
C ASP A 537 32.27 -10.22 25.39
N VAL A 538 31.97 -8.93 25.53
CA VAL A 538 30.77 -8.46 26.21
C VAL A 538 29.54 -8.82 25.37
N ASN A 539 28.52 -9.37 26.02
CA ASN A 539 27.22 -9.57 25.41
C ASN A 539 26.49 -8.22 25.32
N PRO A 540 26.16 -7.71 24.12
CA PRO A 540 25.50 -6.41 23.96
C PRO A 540 24.07 -6.37 24.53
N ASP A 541 23.47 -7.53 24.82
CA ASP A 541 22.16 -7.62 25.48
C ASP A 541 22.24 -7.66 27.01
N LYS A 542 23.46 -7.60 27.59
CA LYS A 542 23.72 -7.57 29.04
C LYS A 542 24.56 -6.36 29.46
N VAL A 543 24.24 -5.19 28.90
CA VAL A 543 24.87 -3.92 29.25
C VAL A 543 24.00 -3.16 30.26
N TYR A 544 24.58 -2.86 31.42
CA TYR A 544 23.92 -2.26 32.57
C TYR A 544 24.52 -0.89 32.86
N LEU A 545 23.67 0.13 32.99
CA LEU A 545 24.10 1.50 33.32
C LEU A 545 23.70 1.85 34.74
N MET A 546 24.65 2.31 35.55
CA MET A 546 24.38 2.72 36.92
C MET A 546 25.17 3.98 37.28
N GLY A 547 24.69 4.75 38.24
CA GLY A 547 25.37 5.99 38.62
C GLY A 547 24.90 6.54 39.95
N TYR A 548 25.84 7.13 40.67
CA TYR A 548 25.60 7.68 42.01
C TYR A 548 25.73 9.20 42.03
N SER A 549 24.81 9.91 42.71
CA SER A 549 24.81 11.37 42.81
C SER A 549 24.72 12.02 41.42
N ALA A 550 25.68 12.86 41.02
CA ALA A 550 25.72 13.39 39.65
C ALA A 550 25.82 12.28 38.58
N GLY A 551 26.36 11.10 38.91
CA GLY A 551 26.25 9.92 38.05
C GLY A 551 24.81 9.42 37.93
N GLY A 552 24.01 9.53 38.99
CA GLY A 552 22.56 9.28 38.96
C GLY A 552 21.83 10.31 38.10
N ASP A 553 22.22 11.59 38.14
CA ASP A 553 21.72 12.60 37.19
C ASP A 553 21.98 12.15 35.74
N GLY A 554 23.18 11.62 35.48
CA GLY A 554 23.54 11.01 34.20
C GLY A 554 22.66 9.81 33.81
N VAL A 555 22.33 8.92 34.75
CA VAL A 555 21.44 7.77 34.47
C VAL A 555 20.05 8.25 34.05
N TYR A 556 19.49 9.26 34.72
CA TYR A 556 18.19 9.82 34.32
C TYR A 556 18.16 10.29 32.86
N GLN A 557 19.28 10.78 32.33
CA GLN A 557 19.37 11.38 31.01
C GLN A 557 19.72 10.31 29.96
N LEU A 558 20.73 9.49 30.24
CA LEU A 558 21.24 8.48 29.31
C LEU A 558 20.32 7.25 29.21
N ALA A 559 19.62 6.88 30.29
CA ALA A 559 18.72 5.73 30.26
C ALA A 559 17.59 5.89 29.21
N PRO A 560 16.80 6.98 29.17
CA PRO A 560 15.80 7.19 28.12
C PRO A 560 16.44 7.50 26.76
N ARG A 561 17.52 8.28 26.72
CA ARG A 561 18.14 8.75 25.46
C ARG A 561 18.80 7.62 24.67
N MET A 562 19.38 6.63 25.37
CA MET A 562 20.09 5.49 24.79
C MET A 562 19.44 4.16 25.19
N ALA A 563 18.12 4.15 25.38
CA ALA A 563 17.37 3.02 25.96
C ALA A 563 17.62 1.68 25.24
N ASP A 564 17.85 1.74 23.92
CA ASP A 564 18.16 0.58 23.07
C ASP A 564 19.60 0.05 23.21
N ARG A 565 20.36 0.54 24.19
CA ARG A 565 21.66 -0.02 24.62
C ARG A 565 21.56 -0.85 25.90
N TRP A 566 20.55 -0.60 26.73
CA TRP A 566 20.58 -1.05 28.12
C TRP A 566 19.70 -2.28 28.35
N ALA A 567 20.23 -3.26 29.06
CA ALA A 567 19.44 -4.34 29.64
C ALA A 567 18.64 -3.86 30.85
N ALA A 568 19.29 -3.11 31.74
CA ALA A 568 18.66 -2.39 32.84
C ALA A 568 19.53 -1.20 33.27
N THR A 569 18.92 -0.24 33.96
CA THR A 569 19.60 0.94 34.47
C THR A 569 19.26 1.20 35.94
N ALA A 570 20.20 1.76 36.71
CA ALA A 570 20.02 2.07 38.12
C ALA A 570 20.47 3.49 38.47
N MET A 571 19.51 4.30 38.86
CA MET A 571 19.72 5.67 39.32
C MET A 571 19.86 5.68 40.84
N MET A 572 21.01 6.10 41.37
CA MET A 572 21.24 6.24 42.80
C MET A 572 21.48 7.70 43.22
N ALA A 573 20.64 8.23 44.11
CA ALA A 573 20.81 9.55 44.73
C ALA A 573 20.99 10.75 43.77
N GLY A 574 20.50 10.64 42.54
CA GLY A 574 20.53 11.69 41.52
C GLY A 574 19.24 12.52 41.43
N HIS A 575 19.23 13.47 40.51
CA HIS A 575 18.15 14.37 40.20
C HIS A 575 17.88 14.35 38.67
N PRO A 576 16.62 14.18 38.23
CA PRO A 576 16.29 13.99 36.81
C PRO A 576 16.47 15.24 35.96
N ASN A 577 16.42 16.42 36.59
CA ASN A 577 16.35 17.71 35.90
C ASN A 577 15.14 17.73 34.94
N ASP A 578 15.37 17.88 33.65
CA ASP A 578 14.37 17.90 32.58
C ASP A 578 14.07 16.51 31.98
N ALA A 579 14.76 15.46 32.41
CA ALA A 579 14.61 14.10 31.88
C ALA A 579 13.16 13.59 31.89
N ARG A 580 12.85 12.76 30.90
CA ARG A 580 11.51 12.26 30.61
C ARG A 580 11.53 10.72 30.49
N PRO A 581 10.67 9.98 31.21
CA PRO A 581 10.65 8.51 31.21
C PRO A 581 10.03 7.87 29.97
N GLU A 582 9.42 8.64 29.07
CA GLU A 582 8.67 8.13 27.90
C GLU A 582 9.47 7.09 27.09
N SER A 583 10.76 7.34 26.84
CA SER A 583 11.65 6.43 26.11
C SER A 583 12.13 5.21 26.92
N LEU A 584 11.85 5.13 28.22
CA LEU A 584 12.17 3.98 29.08
C LEU A 584 11.24 2.79 28.90
N ARG A 585 10.24 2.89 28.00
CA ARG A 585 9.21 1.87 27.84
C ARG A 585 9.77 0.44 27.78
N ASN A 586 10.87 0.22 27.06
CA ASN A 586 11.43 -1.12 26.84
C ASN A 586 12.72 -1.39 27.64
N THR A 587 13.05 -0.53 28.60
CA THR A 587 14.30 -0.59 29.36
C THR A 587 14.00 -0.58 30.84
N ALA A 588 14.46 -1.61 31.55
CA ALA A 588 14.25 -1.70 32.98
C ALA A 588 14.97 -0.56 33.72
N PHE A 589 14.26 0.13 34.61
CA PHE A 589 14.77 1.31 35.32
C PHE A 589 14.53 1.18 36.83
N THR A 590 15.61 1.13 37.62
CA THR A 590 15.51 1.19 39.08
C THR A 590 16.00 2.53 39.64
N LEU A 591 15.32 2.99 40.69
CA LEU A 591 15.54 4.26 41.36
C LEU A 591 15.78 4.01 42.84
N HIS A 592 16.94 4.42 43.37
CA HIS A 592 17.27 4.33 44.78
C HIS A 592 17.56 5.71 45.36
N MET A 593 16.82 6.10 46.39
CA MET A 593 16.95 7.42 47.02
C MET A 593 16.86 7.34 48.53
N GLY A 594 17.70 8.09 49.26
CA GLY A 594 17.58 8.19 50.71
C GLY A 594 16.39 9.05 51.12
N ALA A 595 15.59 8.60 52.09
CA ALA A 595 14.43 9.36 52.58
C ALA A 595 14.81 10.76 53.11
N ASN A 596 16.04 10.93 53.60
CA ASN A 596 16.60 12.17 54.13
C ASN A 596 17.50 12.92 53.12
N ASP A 597 17.58 12.51 51.85
CA ASP A 597 18.29 13.25 50.80
C ASP A 597 17.44 14.42 50.28
N THR A 598 17.38 15.48 51.09
CA THR A 598 16.56 16.68 50.85
C THR A 598 17.17 17.76 49.94
N PRO A 599 18.50 17.88 49.72
CA PRO A 599 19.05 18.83 48.76
C PRO A 599 18.40 18.69 47.38
N TYR A 600 18.08 19.83 46.76
CA TYR A 600 17.35 19.90 45.48
C TYR A 600 16.01 19.15 45.47
N GLN A 601 15.45 18.84 46.65
CA GLN A 601 14.23 18.07 46.81
C GLN A 601 14.30 16.66 46.19
N ARG A 602 15.50 16.07 46.09
CA ARG A 602 15.71 14.76 45.44
C ARG A 602 14.77 13.67 45.95
N ASN A 603 14.59 13.56 47.27
CA ASN A 603 13.66 12.60 47.88
C ASN A 603 12.19 12.81 47.46
N GLN A 604 11.75 14.04 47.27
CA GLN A 604 10.39 14.36 46.80
C GLN A 604 10.26 14.07 45.30
N VAL A 605 11.25 14.47 44.51
CA VAL A 605 11.29 14.21 43.07
C VAL A 605 11.35 12.71 42.77
N ALA A 606 12.07 11.93 43.56
CA ALA A 606 12.08 10.47 43.49
C ALA A 606 10.68 9.87 43.71
N LYS A 607 9.91 10.40 44.67
CA LYS A 607 8.50 9.99 44.88
C LYS A 607 7.61 10.39 43.69
N THR A 608 7.82 11.56 43.11
CA THR A 608 7.11 11.97 41.88
C THR A 608 7.41 11.02 40.73
N TRP A 609 8.67 10.61 40.56
CA TRP A 609 9.06 9.61 39.55
C TRP A 609 8.49 8.22 39.85
N GLN A 610 8.40 7.83 41.13
CA GLN A 610 7.72 6.59 41.54
C GLN A 610 6.28 6.57 41.06
N THR A 611 5.51 7.62 41.35
CA THR A 611 4.12 7.75 40.90
C THR A 611 4.05 7.73 39.37
N ARG A 612 4.89 8.50 38.69
CA ARG A 612 4.86 8.62 37.23
C ARG A 612 5.19 7.32 36.50
N LEU A 613 6.19 6.56 36.97
CA LEU A 613 6.53 5.26 36.39
C LEU A 613 5.41 4.24 36.65
N ALA A 614 4.78 4.27 37.83
CA ALA A 614 3.63 3.43 38.13
C ALA A 614 2.43 3.73 37.22
N GLU A 615 2.10 5.01 37.00
CA GLU A 615 1.04 5.43 36.06
C GLU A 615 1.33 5.00 34.62
N LEU A 616 2.58 5.13 34.17
CA LEU A 616 3.01 4.68 32.84
C LEU A 616 2.89 3.16 32.68
N ARG A 617 3.30 2.38 33.69
CA ARG A 617 3.14 0.91 33.73
C ARG A 617 1.66 0.50 33.80
N GLU A 618 0.82 1.25 34.51
CA GLU A 618 -0.61 0.98 34.58
C GLU A 618 -1.28 1.19 33.20
N ALA A 619 -0.90 2.25 32.49
CA ALA A 619 -1.38 2.54 31.14
C ALA A 619 -0.80 1.58 30.07
N ASP A 620 0.38 1.03 30.30
CA ASP A 620 1.07 0.09 29.41
C ASP A 620 1.67 -1.07 30.22
N PRO A 621 0.86 -2.11 30.54
CA PRO A 621 1.26 -3.21 31.43
C PRO A 621 2.45 -4.03 30.96
N ASP A 622 2.86 -3.91 29.69
CA ASP A 622 4.03 -4.59 29.15
C ASP A 622 5.29 -3.70 29.16
N GLY A 623 5.15 -2.37 29.30
CA GLY A 623 6.25 -1.40 29.28
C GLY A 623 6.65 -0.86 30.65
N TYR A 624 7.77 -0.15 30.76
CA TYR A 624 8.25 0.51 31.98
C TYR A 624 8.46 -0.43 33.18
N ASP A 625 9.17 -1.56 32.99
CA ASP A 625 9.63 -2.38 34.12
C ASP A 625 10.49 -1.54 35.07
N HIS A 626 10.04 -1.37 36.31
CA HIS A 626 10.69 -0.46 37.25
C HIS A 626 10.61 -0.94 38.68
N TRP A 627 11.59 -0.49 39.48
CA TRP A 627 11.59 -0.60 40.92
C TRP A 627 12.06 0.74 41.50
N VAL A 628 11.31 1.28 42.45
CA VAL A 628 11.68 2.53 43.12
C VAL A 628 11.71 2.30 44.62
N GLU A 629 12.89 2.51 45.21
CA GLU A 629 13.18 2.27 46.62
C GLU A 629 13.59 3.58 47.32
N ILE A 630 12.78 4.00 48.29
CA ILE A 630 13.09 5.13 49.18
C ILE A 630 13.61 4.59 50.50
N HIS A 631 14.92 4.69 50.73
CA HIS A 631 15.61 4.09 51.88
C HIS A 631 15.37 4.92 53.14
N GLU A 632 14.51 4.42 54.03
CA GLU A 632 14.18 5.06 55.30
C GLU A 632 15.42 5.29 56.18
N GLY A 633 15.48 6.48 56.80
CA GLY A 633 16.60 6.90 57.65
C GLY A 633 17.91 7.22 56.91
N LYS A 634 18.03 6.94 55.60
CA LYS A 634 19.25 7.21 54.82
C LYS A 634 19.25 8.61 54.20
N GLY A 635 20.43 9.23 54.16
CA GLY A 635 20.65 10.52 53.47
C GLY A 635 21.19 10.33 52.06
N HIS A 636 21.95 11.31 51.56
CA HIS A 636 22.56 11.24 50.21
C HIS A 636 23.46 10.01 50.03
N TRP A 637 24.18 9.62 51.08
CA TRP A 637 24.87 8.33 51.14
C TRP A 637 23.93 7.29 51.77
N MET A 638 23.58 6.26 51.01
CA MET A 638 22.64 5.21 51.43
C MET A 638 23.31 3.99 52.08
N GLU A 639 24.60 4.10 52.41
CA GLU A 639 25.39 3.02 53.04
C GLU A 639 25.40 1.72 52.21
N ARG A 640 25.33 1.85 50.88
CA ARG A 640 25.23 0.76 49.90
C ARG A 640 23.95 -0.08 49.98
N ALA A 641 22.90 0.41 50.63
CA ALA A 641 21.58 -0.24 50.57
C ALA A 641 21.05 -0.33 49.13
N ASP A 642 21.45 0.62 48.28
CA ASP A 642 21.21 0.66 46.85
C ASP A 642 21.89 -0.46 46.03
N ALA A 643 22.87 -1.18 46.60
CA ALA A 643 23.49 -2.32 45.94
C ALA A 643 22.51 -3.49 45.69
N ALA A 644 21.33 -3.46 46.33
CA ALA A 644 20.24 -4.39 46.03
C ALA A 644 19.73 -4.26 44.58
N ALA A 645 20.03 -3.16 43.88
CA ALA A 645 19.76 -2.98 42.45
C ALA A 645 20.47 -4.03 41.58
N LEU A 646 21.69 -4.44 41.92
CA LEU A 646 22.52 -5.30 41.06
C LEU A 646 21.85 -6.66 40.74
N PRO A 647 21.45 -7.47 41.73
CA PRO A 647 20.77 -8.73 41.43
C PRO A 647 19.46 -8.53 40.67
N TRP A 648 18.70 -7.47 40.97
CA TRP A 648 17.49 -7.12 40.22
C TRP A 648 17.80 -6.81 38.75
N MET A 649 18.83 -6.00 38.47
CA MET A 649 19.24 -5.69 37.10
C MET A 649 19.71 -6.93 36.34
N ALA A 650 20.48 -7.81 36.99
CA ALA A 650 21.06 -9.01 36.37
C ALA A 650 20.02 -10.01 35.84
N GLU A 651 18.78 -9.97 36.34
CA GLU A 651 17.67 -10.78 35.85
C GLU A 651 17.11 -10.29 34.49
N ARG A 652 17.50 -9.10 34.03
CA ARG A 652 17.02 -8.50 32.79
C ARG A 652 18.07 -8.55 31.69
N THR A 653 17.57 -8.70 30.46
CA THR A 653 18.34 -8.60 29.21
C THR A 653 17.66 -7.59 28.29
N ARG A 654 18.46 -6.94 27.44
CA ARG A 654 17.96 -5.96 26.46
C ARG A 654 17.00 -6.63 25.48
N THR A 655 15.93 -5.92 25.13
CA THR A 655 15.03 -6.31 24.03
C THR A 655 15.19 -5.32 22.89
N LEU A 656 16.05 -5.62 21.91
CA LEU A 656 16.33 -4.71 20.80
C LEU A 656 15.22 -4.65 19.73
N ARG A 657 14.33 -5.66 19.74
CA ARG A 657 13.20 -5.81 18.81
C ARG A 657 11.85 -5.76 19.56
N PRO A 658 11.55 -4.69 20.31
CA PRO A 658 10.29 -4.61 21.04
C PRO A 658 9.12 -4.45 20.06
N THR A 659 7.96 -4.99 20.40
CA THR A 659 6.74 -4.87 19.57
C THR A 659 6.16 -3.45 19.60
N PHE A 660 6.52 -2.63 20.59
CA PHE A 660 6.11 -1.23 20.64
C PHE A 660 7.28 -0.34 21.06
N VAL A 661 7.63 0.61 20.20
CA VAL A 661 8.63 1.65 20.45
C VAL A 661 7.92 2.95 20.76
N HIS A 662 8.30 3.58 21.86
CA HIS A 662 7.94 4.95 22.19
C HIS A 662 9.23 5.75 22.32
N TRP A 663 9.48 6.62 21.35
CA TRP A 663 10.70 7.39 21.27
C TRP A 663 10.40 8.87 21.43
N ARG A 664 10.91 9.47 22.50
CA ARG A 664 10.89 10.92 22.71
C ARG A 664 12.30 11.46 22.60
N GLN A 665 12.48 12.48 21.76
CA GLN A 665 13.75 13.19 21.61
C GLN A 665 14.02 14.11 22.79
N ASP A 666 15.27 14.10 23.25
CA ASP A 666 15.77 14.98 24.31
C ASP A 666 16.45 16.24 23.73
N ASP A 667 17.21 16.97 24.54
CA ASP A 667 18.08 18.08 24.12
C ASP A 667 19.30 17.60 23.31
N VAL A 668 19.81 16.39 23.59
CA VAL A 668 20.77 15.66 22.76
C VAL A 668 20.00 14.71 21.85
N HIS A 669 20.00 15.04 20.56
CA HIS A 669 19.25 14.31 19.55
C HIS A 669 19.95 13.02 19.12
N HIS A 670 19.13 12.03 18.77
CA HIS A 670 19.56 10.80 18.11
C HIS A 670 18.76 10.64 16.82
N ASP A 671 19.39 10.08 15.79
CA ASP A 671 18.76 9.75 14.51
C ASP A 671 18.30 8.30 14.45
N ARG A 672 18.58 7.49 15.47
CA ARG A 672 18.23 6.08 15.58
C ARG A 672 17.75 5.69 16.97
N PHE A 673 16.73 4.82 17.02
CA PHE A 673 16.26 4.22 18.26
C PHE A 673 15.55 2.88 18.03
N TYR A 674 16.07 1.79 18.61
CA TYR A 674 15.65 0.42 18.32
C TYR A 674 15.69 0.13 16.81
N TRP A 675 14.53 -0.13 16.21
CA TRP A 675 14.33 -0.39 14.79
C TRP A 675 13.75 0.82 14.02
N LEU A 676 13.83 2.02 14.60
CA LEU A 676 13.42 3.28 13.97
C LEU A 676 14.63 4.17 13.69
N ALA A 677 14.52 4.98 12.63
CA ALA A 677 15.42 6.09 12.37
C ALA A 677 14.65 7.33 11.90
N VAL A 678 15.15 8.53 12.19
CA VAL A 678 14.57 9.81 11.77
C VAL A 678 15.67 10.72 11.24
N GLU A 679 15.36 11.54 10.24
CA GLU A 679 16.35 12.44 9.63
C GLU A 679 16.44 13.79 10.34
N GLU A 680 15.32 14.31 10.83
CA GLU A 680 15.22 15.63 11.46
C GLU A 680 14.69 15.55 12.90
N PRO A 681 15.48 15.00 13.84
CA PRO A 681 15.08 14.93 15.24
C PRO A 681 14.93 16.33 15.84
N ARG A 682 13.86 16.55 16.61
CA ARG A 682 13.59 17.82 17.31
C ARG A 682 13.34 17.57 18.79
N THR A 683 13.87 18.40 19.69
CA THR A 683 13.66 18.25 21.13
C THR A 683 12.17 18.19 21.47
N GLY A 684 11.78 17.17 22.24
CA GLY A 684 10.40 16.93 22.64
C GLY A 684 9.50 16.28 21.59
N SER A 685 9.96 16.14 20.34
CA SER A 685 9.21 15.38 19.33
C SER A 685 9.13 13.90 19.73
N THR A 686 8.04 13.26 19.30
CA THR A 686 7.78 11.85 19.59
C THR A 686 7.61 11.06 18.31
N THR A 687 8.10 9.83 18.30
CA THR A 687 7.84 8.82 17.28
C THR A 687 7.40 7.54 17.98
N THR A 688 6.30 6.97 17.54
CA THR A 688 5.76 5.72 18.08
C THR A 688 5.56 4.72 16.96
N ALA A 689 5.89 3.46 17.22
CA ALA A 689 5.73 2.41 16.23
C ALA A 689 5.34 1.10 16.91
N ARG A 690 4.16 0.57 16.57
CA ARG A 690 3.64 -0.68 17.13
C ARG A 690 3.51 -1.74 16.05
N LEU A 691 4.27 -2.82 16.20
CA LEU A 691 4.15 -4.01 15.38
C LEU A 691 3.02 -4.90 15.90
N ARG A 692 2.10 -5.25 15.01
CA ARG A 692 1.09 -6.29 15.21
C ARG A 692 1.30 -7.39 14.17
N THR A 693 1.24 -8.63 14.61
CA THR A 693 1.30 -9.82 13.75
C THR A 693 -0.07 -10.52 13.76
N PRO A 694 -1.10 -9.96 13.09
CA PRO A 694 -2.36 -10.69 12.91
C PRO A 694 -2.15 -11.94 12.06
N HIS A 695 -3.17 -12.80 11.96
CA HIS A 695 -3.14 -14.03 11.16
C HIS A 695 -2.88 -13.80 9.65
N SER A 696 -2.94 -12.56 9.16
CA SER A 696 -2.68 -12.17 7.76
C SER A 696 -1.22 -11.73 7.56
N ALA A 697 -0.94 -10.42 7.67
CA ALA A 697 0.35 -9.80 7.40
C ALA A 697 0.83 -8.92 8.58
N PRO A 698 2.13 -8.90 8.90
CA PRO A 698 2.68 -7.98 9.88
C PRO A 698 2.30 -6.54 9.54
N THR A 699 1.69 -5.85 10.49
CA THR A 699 1.25 -4.46 10.35
C THR A 699 1.96 -3.59 11.38
N ILE A 700 2.60 -2.51 10.93
CA ILE A 700 3.24 -1.52 11.78
C ILE A 700 2.36 -0.27 11.82
N GLU A 701 1.85 0.05 13.01
CA GLU A 701 1.12 1.30 13.28
C GLU A 701 2.13 2.39 13.67
N LEU A 702 2.27 3.42 12.83
CA LEU A 702 3.09 4.59 13.11
C LEU A 702 2.26 5.74 13.70
N GLY A 703 2.85 6.45 14.66
CA GLY A 703 2.33 7.70 15.20
C GLY A 703 3.44 8.64 15.65
N GLY A 704 3.07 9.83 16.10
CA GLY A 704 4.02 10.89 16.49
C GLY A 704 4.16 11.99 15.44
N ASP A 705 5.14 12.87 15.64
CA ASP A 705 5.23 14.18 14.97
C ASP A 705 6.45 14.32 14.04
N VAL A 706 7.12 13.22 13.69
CA VAL A 706 8.40 13.23 12.95
C VAL A 706 8.26 12.57 11.58
N HIS A 707 8.79 13.28 10.58
CA HIS A 707 8.82 12.98 9.15
C HIS A 707 10.09 13.61 8.56
N PRO A 708 10.86 12.92 7.71
CA PRO A 708 10.73 11.52 7.28
C PRO A 708 11.09 10.51 8.39
N VAL A 709 10.62 9.26 8.26
CA VAL A 709 10.93 8.14 9.18
C VAL A 709 11.34 6.88 8.42
N ARG A 710 12.38 6.21 8.92
CA ARG A 710 12.82 4.90 8.43
C ARG A 710 12.50 3.81 9.43
N ILE A 711 11.92 2.71 8.95
CA ILE A 711 11.63 1.50 9.72
C ILE A 711 12.60 0.41 9.29
N ARG A 712 13.38 -0.12 10.22
CA ARG A 712 14.39 -1.15 9.97
C ARG A 712 13.89 -2.50 10.43
N LEU A 713 14.05 -3.51 9.59
CA LEU A 713 13.42 -4.80 9.77
C LEU A 713 14.43 -5.91 9.55
N ASP A 714 14.21 -7.02 10.24
CA ASP A 714 14.85 -8.29 9.98
C ASP A 714 13.88 -9.43 10.29
N ASP A 715 14.33 -10.63 10.00
CA ASP A 715 13.54 -11.85 10.16
C ASP A 715 13.19 -12.23 11.60
N GLU A 716 13.87 -11.64 12.59
CA GLU A 716 13.51 -11.82 14.00
C GLU A 716 12.31 -10.94 14.37
N LEU A 717 12.17 -9.76 13.74
CA LEU A 717 11.06 -8.86 13.98
C LEU A 717 9.82 -9.24 13.13
N ALA A 718 10.00 -9.56 11.85
CA ALA A 718 8.92 -9.94 10.95
C ALA A 718 9.42 -10.86 9.81
N ASP A 719 8.57 -11.77 9.33
CA ASP A 719 8.90 -12.61 8.17
C ASP A 719 9.00 -11.75 6.90
N LEU A 720 10.24 -11.38 6.51
CA LEU A 720 10.50 -10.55 5.32
C LEU A 720 10.22 -11.30 4.01
N ASP A 721 9.87 -12.60 4.09
CA ASP A 721 9.39 -13.34 2.94
C ASP A 721 7.89 -13.11 2.66
N ARG A 722 7.22 -12.26 3.46
CA ARG A 722 5.82 -11.86 3.28
C ARG A 722 5.71 -10.34 3.12
N PRO A 723 4.60 -9.84 2.52
CA PRO A 723 4.29 -8.42 2.55
C PRO A 723 4.15 -7.90 3.98
N ILE A 724 4.63 -6.69 4.20
CA ILE A 724 4.52 -5.92 5.42
C ILE A 724 3.69 -4.69 5.11
N ARG A 725 2.78 -4.36 6.02
CA ARG A 725 1.92 -3.18 5.92
C ARG A 725 2.33 -2.15 6.95
N VAL A 726 2.44 -0.89 6.56
CA VAL A 726 2.65 0.24 7.47
C VAL A 726 1.47 1.18 7.35
N VAL A 727 0.89 1.55 8.49
CA VAL A 727 -0.32 2.37 8.56
C VAL A 727 -0.15 3.53 9.52
N ARG A 728 -0.93 4.58 9.30
CA ARG A 728 -1.17 5.65 10.26
C ARG A 728 -2.64 5.98 10.32
N GLY A 729 -3.29 5.69 11.45
CA GLY A 729 -4.74 5.71 11.51
C GLY A 729 -5.31 4.75 10.46
N ASP A 730 -6.16 5.25 9.58
CA ASP A 730 -6.75 4.48 8.49
C ASP A 730 -5.94 4.52 7.18
N GLU A 731 -4.90 5.36 7.11
CA GLU A 731 -4.06 5.53 5.93
C GLU A 731 -3.01 4.41 5.83
N VAL A 732 -2.86 3.83 4.63
CA VAL A 732 -1.79 2.85 4.31
C VAL A 732 -0.62 3.61 3.70
N LEU A 733 0.48 3.72 4.45
CA LEU A 733 1.70 4.40 4.04
C LEU A 733 2.60 3.49 3.18
N PHE A 734 2.60 2.19 3.47
CA PHE A 734 3.35 1.18 2.72
C PHE A 734 2.64 -0.17 2.79
N GLU A 735 2.66 -0.91 1.67
CA GLU A 735 2.28 -2.31 1.65
C GLU A 735 3.10 -3.05 0.58
N GLY A 736 3.92 -4.00 1.03
CA GLY A 736 4.75 -4.79 0.14
C GLY A 736 5.84 -5.58 0.84
N ARG A 737 6.60 -6.37 0.08
CA ARG A 737 7.76 -7.11 0.58
C ARG A 737 8.89 -6.12 0.89
N VAL A 738 9.58 -6.34 2.00
CA VAL A 738 10.79 -5.60 2.35
C VAL A 738 11.98 -6.49 2.03
N HIS A 739 12.86 -6.02 1.14
CA HIS A 739 14.01 -6.80 0.71
C HIS A 739 15.15 -6.73 1.73
N ARG A 740 15.84 -7.86 1.88
CA ARG A 740 17.12 -7.96 2.59
C ARG A 740 18.23 -7.44 1.68
N THR A 741 19.06 -6.51 2.13
CA THR A 741 20.15 -5.98 1.31
C THR A 741 21.46 -5.88 2.10
N ILE A 742 22.59 -5.98 1.39
CA ILE A 742 23.92 -5.80 1.98
C ILE A 742 24.12 -4.34 2.39
N ALA A 743 23.56 -3.39 1.63
CA ALA A 743 23.60 -1.96 1.96
C ALA A 743 22.98 -1.69 3.33
N THR A 744 21.75 -2.13 3.57
CA THR A 744 21.07 -1.93 4.87
C THR A 744 21.82 -2.63 6.02
N LEU A 745 22.34 -3.84 5.80
CA LEU A 745 23.17 -4.53 6.79
C LEU A 745 24.43 -3.72 7.14
N ALA A 746 25.10 -3.14 6.15
CA ALA A 746 26.29 -2.33 6.36
C ALA A 746 25.98 -1.04 7.10
N ASP A 747 24.98 -0.28 6.62
CA ASP A 747 24.60 1.00 7.21
C ASP A 747 24.20 0.84 8.68
N THR A 748 23.37 -0.17 8.98
CA THR A 748 22.91 -0.41 10.35
C THR A 748 23.99 -0.96 11.28
N LEU A 749 25.02 -1.62 10.73
CA LEU A 749 26.22 -2.01 11.47
C LEU A 749 27.11 -0.79 11.76
N ASP A 750 27.39 0.04 10.77
CA ASP A 750 28.26 1.21 10.89
C ASP A 750 27.72 2.24 11.90
N GLU A 751 26.40 2.41 11.96
CA GLU A 751 25.74 3.33 12.90
C GLU A 751 25.83 2.90 14.37
N ARG A 752 25.88 1.59 14.66
CA ARG A 752 25.67 1.08 16.04
C ARG A 752 26.83 0.23 16.57
N GLY A 753 27.57 -0.44 15.69
CA GLY A 753 28.68 -1.32 16.07
C GLY A 753 28.26 -2.58 16.83
N ASP A 754 27.00 -2.97 16.72
CA ASP A 754 26.38 -4.03 17.54
C ASP A 754 25.95 -5.21 16.66
N PRO A 755 26.48 -6.44 16.90
CA PRO A 755 26.14 -7.61 16.10
C PRO A 755 24.66 -8.01 16.19
N ARG A 756 24.00 -7.69 17.30
CA ARG A 756 22.56 -7.91 17.50
C ARG A 756 21.72 -6.83 16.84
N GLY A 757 22.28 -5.64 16.60
CA GLY A 757 21.61 -4.47 16.05
C GLY A 757 21.76 -4.25 14.55
N ILE A 758 22.19 -5.26 13.81
CA ILE A 758 22.22 -5.20 12.34
C ILE A 758 20.81 -5.55 11.83
N PHE A 759 20.24 -4.72 10.96
CA PHE A 759 18.95 -4.97 10.30
C PHE A 759 19.16 -5.12 8.80
N SER A 760 18.33 -5.93 8.14
CA SER A 760 18.54 -6.33 6.75
C SER A 760 17.64 -5.63 5.76
N GLY A 761 16.48 -5.15 6.20
CA GLY A 761 15.50 -4.44 5.39
C GLY A 761 15.18 -3.07 5.96
N GLU A 762 14.77 -2.15 5.10
CA GLU A 762 14.38 -0.79 5.48
C GLU A 762 13.17 -0.33 4.66
N ILE A 763 12.25 0.38 5.32
CA ILE A 763 11.16 1.12 4.68
C ILE A 763 11.39 2.59 4.98
N THR A 764 11.45 3.43 3.95
CA THR A 764 11.52 4.89 4.07
C THR A 764 10.16 5.49 3.80
N LEU A 765 9.67 6.32 4.72
CA LEU A 765 8.39 7.01 4.64
C LEU A 765 8.61 8.52 4.80
N ASP A 766 8.15 9.29 3.82
CA ASP A 766 8.32 10.74 3.78
C ASP A 766 7.36 11.49 4.72
#